data_AF-A0A7X9BQ58-F1
#
_entry.id   AF-A0A7X9BQ58-F1
#
_cell.length_a   1.000
_cell.length_b   1.000
_cell.length_c   1.000
_cell.angle_alpha   90.00
_cell.angle_beta   90.00
_cell.angle_gamma   90.00
#
_symmetry.space_group_name_H-M   'P 1'
#
loop_
_entity.id
_entity.type
_entity.pdbx_description
1 polymer ?
#
loop_
_entity_poly.entity_id
_entity_poly.type
_entity_poly.pdbx_seq_one_letter_code
_entity_poly.pdbx_strand_id
1 'polypeptide(L)'
;LKALNYFMVYWMVTQVVRDHRSYDTILRILFASALGVAAIGIAAATGFSSYPGAFENGRIMSTLQYPNTTATYMAVMSLIGITLWIRERNFFFRLLYGLGTTVMMLIAIVAVSKGGWIVLAVGGLLLLLGMPGIYRVKSMYSLLAALGAAAIATVKFLPAIQAGENTPAFQSLALAAIIVIIAQLIWQGLEFCYKRKGTWIAVGAATLVLAGGIALMVQSGLPARVSPEVMPTTLVQRFAGLGDTSDFSYASRMEFSRTALAIVKDHPLVGTGAGGWNALYHQYLGFPYWTTEVHNHFLQVGVEAGTIGFMAFLAMWALLLYNLFRLYRARPRSDEWAANWGVAAAVLAFGAHSAIDFDLSLAAMALILWSLLGLNAAGCRISTSTKEPAAKTEPLWIQVTAMSLILVLLIPGACFARACTLGDDGVAYINDKKLDQAEECLERAVELNPWDGASQARLANIQAVKYQVLQQNNYPGADQYRSLALATARKAQSLRPYDIRTLQELRQVYGITGDGQGQVQLLEMSLQANPMDSMNYANLAQGYAAVAGFYLEQGNPREASDYLEKAEQVSRRLDDKIAAVDSRYPRFTSQLTRPAGLELAVGQTLFLRGEYSEAIGYLDKAIAEGTLVPEASTWKAAALYKMGQSASAEQLLNQAAGQDAKYRD
;
A
#
# COMPACT_ATOMS: atom_id res chain seq x y z
N LEU A 1 6.82 16.12 -6.17
CA LEU A 1 7.85 15.30 -6.86
C LEU A 1 7.27 14.05 -7.54
N LYS A 2 6.64 13.11 -6.80
CA LYS A 2 6.07 11.86 -7.37
C LYS A 2 5.16 12.08 -8.60
N ALA A 3 4.11 12.89 -8.46
CA ALA A 3 3.19 13.20 -9.56
C ALA A 3 3.87 13.89 -10.76
N LEU A 4 4.83 14.78 -10.50
CA LEU A 4 5.60 15.45 -11.55
C LEU A 4 6.46 14.44 -12.33
N ASN A 5 7.11 13.48 -11.67
CA ASN A 5 7.85 12.40 -12.35
C ASN A 5 6.94 11.58 -13.26
N TYR A 6 5.72 11.27 -12.84
CA TYR A 6 4.77 10.54 -13.66
C TYR A 6 4.29 11.33 -14.88
N PHE A 7 4.03 12.63 -14.69
CA PHE A 7 3.73 13.52 -15.80
C PHE A 7 4.90 13.61 -16.78
N MET A 8 6.15 13.68 -16.29
CA MET A 8 7.34 13.68 -17.13
C MET A 8 7.46 12.40 -17.96
N VAL A 9 7.08 11.24 -17.42
CA VAL A 9 7.05 9.97 -18.19
C VAL A 9 6.01 10.05 -19.31
N TYR A 10 4.80 10.53 -19.04
CA TYR A 10 3.80 10.79 -20.07
C TYR A 10 4.35 11.73 -21.14
N TRP A 11 4.95 12.87 -20.73
CA TRP A 11 5.50 13.84 -21.66
C TRP A 11 6.62 13.24 -22.51
N MET A 12 7.59 12.56 -21.90
CA MET A 12 8.68 11.88 -22.61
C MET A 12 8.15 10.89 -23.66
N VAL A 13 7.17 10.04 -23.31
CA VAL A 13 6.58 9.10 -24.26
C VAL A 13 5.92 9.86 -25.43
N THR A 14 5.19 10.95 -25.15
CA THR A 14 4.61 11.77 -26.23
C THR A 14 5.64 12.43 -27.13
N GLN A 15 6.86 12.70 -26.66
CA GLN A 15 7.92 13.32 -27.47
C GLN A 15 8.75 12.29 -28.25
N VAL A 16 9.01 11.13 -27.64
CA VAL A 16 9.81 10.04 -28.25
C VAL A 16 9.03 9.34 -29.35
N VAL A 17 7.72 9.19 -29.20
CA VAL A 17 6.88 8.48 -30.17
C VAL A 17 6.49 9.41 -31.32
N ARG A 18 7.23 9.33 -32.42
CA ARG A 18 7.08 10.22 -33.59
C ARG A 18 6.32 9.59 -34.76
N ASP A 19 6.28 8.26 -34.80
CA ASP A 19 5.69 7.48 -35.88
C ASP A 19 5.11 6.14 -35.35
N HIS A 20 4.43 5.38 -36.22
CA HIS A 20 3.87 4.09 -35.83
C HIS A 20 4.94 3.05 -35.42
N ARG A 21 6.17 3.16 -35.94
CA ARG A 21 7.26 2.22 -35.61
C ARG A 21 7.73 2.42 -34.17
N SER A 22 7.97 3.66 -33.77
CA SER A 22 8.32 4.05 -32.40
C SER A 22 7.19 3.75 -31.43
N TYR A 23 5.92 3.94 -31.82
CA TYR A 23 4.76 3.51 -31.03
C TYR A 23 4.79 2.00 -30.74
N ASP A 24 4.94 1.18 -31.78
CA ASP A 24 5.00 -0.29 -31.63
C ASP A 24 6.23 -0.75 -30.86
N THR A 25 7.38 -0.06 -31.00
CA THR A 25 8.58 -0.32 -30.21
C THR A 25 8.34 -0.14 -28.72
N ILE A 26 7.70 0.96 -28.29
CA ILE A 26 7.40 1.18 -26.86
C ILE A 26 6.46 0.10 -26.33
N LEU A 27 5.41 -0.29 -27.07
CA LEU A 27 4.53 -1.39 -26.65
C LEU A 27 5.28 -2.71 -26.49
N ARG A 28 6.19 -3.02 -27.42
CA ARG A 28 7.03 -4.22 -27.35
C ARG A 28 7.98 -4.20 -26.16
N ILE A 29 8.56 -3.05 -25.82
CA ILE A 29 9.41 -2.87 -24.63
C ILE A 29 8.59 -3.12 -23.35
N LEU A 30 7.41 -2.51 -23.24
CA LEU A 30 6.51 -2.73 -22.10
C LEU A 30 6.13 -4.21 -21.97
N PHE A 31 5.75 -4.84 -23.08
CA PHE A 31 5.42 -6.27 -23.11
C PHE A 31 6.60 -7.16 -22.72
N ALA A 32 7.79 -6.89 -23.23
CA ALA A 32 9.00 -7.63 -22.87
C ALA A 32 9.38 -7.46 -21.39
N SER A 33 9.21 -6.25 -20.83
CA SER A 33 9.40 -6.01 -19.40
C SER A 33 8.42 -6.84 -18.55
N ALA A 34 7.16 -6.93 -18.98
CA ALA A 34 6.16 -7.76 -18.32
C ALA A 34 6.51 -9.25 -18.36
N LEU A 35 7.10 -9.74 -19.47
CA LEU A 35 7.62 -11.11 -19.54
C LEU A 35 8.80 -11.35 -18.60
N GLY A 36 9.66 -10.35 -18.39
CA GLY A 36 10.72 -10.43 -17.38
C GLY A 36 10.16 -10.60 -15.96
N VAL A 37 9.16 -9.80 -15.61
CA VAL A 37 8.44 -9.94 -14.32
C VAL A 37 7.73 -11.29 -14.24
N ALA A 38 7.10 -11.76 -15.31
CA ALA A 38 6.47 -13.08 -15.34
C ALA A 38 7.48 -14.22 -15.13
N ALA A 39 8.64 -14.15 -15.78
CA ALA A 39 9.70 -15.14 -15.66
C ALA A 39 10.27 -15.21 -14.24
N ILE A 40 10.50 -14.08 -13.58
CA ILE A 40 10.92 -14.05 -12.17
C ILE A 40 9.87 -14.73 -11.28
N GLY A 41 8.58 -14.48 -11.52
CA GLY A 41 7.49 -15.11 -10.79
C GLY A 41 7.46 -16.63 -10.93
N ILE A 42 7.62 -17.15 -12.16
CA ILE A 42 7.70 -18.60 -12.42
C ILE A 42 8.96 -19.19 -11.80
N ALA A 43 10.11 -18.53 -11.94
CA ALA A 43 11.38 -19.01 -11.39
C ALA A 43 11.34 -19.08 -9.86
N ALA A 44 10.73 -18.10 -9.20
CA ALA A 44 10.52 -18.13 -7.75
C ALA A 44 9.55 -19.27 -7.34
N ALA A 45 8.44 -19.44 -8.06
CA ALA A 45 7.46 -20.50 -7.78
C ALA A 45 8.00 -21.92 -7.99
N THR A 46 8.98 -22.10 -8.87
CA THR A 46 9.61 -23.39 -9.17
C THR A 46 10.94 -23.59 -8.42
N GLY A 47 11.29 -22.68 -7.51
CA GLY A 47 12.50 -22.77 -6.68
C GLY A 47 13.83 -22.52 -7.42
N PHE A 48 13.80 -22.03 -8.66
CA PHE A 48 15.00 -21.68 -9.43
C PHE A 48 15.57 -20.30 -9.07
N SER A 49 14.80 -19.44 -8.38
CA SER A 49 15.23 -18.12 -7.95
C SER A 49 14.74 -17.79 -6.54
N SER A 50 15.64 -17.29 -5.67
CA SER A 50 15.31 -16.78 -4.35
C SER A 50 15.09 -15.27 -4.40
N TYR A 51 13.92 -14.85 -4.87
CA TYR A 51 13.50 -13.44 -4.80
C TYR A 51 12.54 -13.26 -3.60
N PRO A 52 12.91 -12.46 -2.57
CA PRO A 52 12.07 -12.27 -1.39
C PRO A 52 10.66 -11.79 -1.76
N GLY A 53 9.62 -12.42 -1.21
CA GLY A 53 8.23 -12.06 -1.47
C GLY A 53 7.74 -12.31 -2.91
N ALA A 54 8.50 -13.00 -3.78
CA ALA A 54 8.00 -13.32 -5.13
C ALA A 54 7.00 -14.48 -5.18
N PHE A 55 7.07 -15.41 -4.21
CA PHE A 55 6.15 -16.52 -4.09
C PHE A 55 5.90 -16.84 -2.61
N GLU A 56 4.66 -16.65 -2.14
CA GLU A 56 4.27 -16.94 -0.76
C GLU A 56 2.86 -17.51 -0.73
N ASN A 57 2.59 -18.40 0.23
CA ASN A 57 1.26 -18.99 0.46
C ASN A 57 0.61 -19.56 -0.83
N GLY A 58 1.44 -20.13 -1.71
CA GLY A 58 1.00 -20.72 -2.98
C GLY A 58 0.55 -19.69 -4.03
N ARG A 59 0.97 -18.42 -3.93
CA ARG A 59 0.62 -17.34 -4.88
C ARG A 59 1.86 -16.72 -5.49
N ILE A 60 1.82 -16.48 -6.80
CA ILE A 60 2.89 -15.76 -7.50
C ILE A 60 2.64 -14.26 -7.37
N MET A 61 3.56 -13.58 -6.68
CA MET A 61 3.57 -12.12 -6.50
C MET A 61 4.71 -11.47 -7.31
N SER A 62 5.74 -12.24 -7.69
CA SER A 62 6.89 -11.76 -8.46
C SER A 62 7.53 -10.50 -7.83
N THR A 63 8.19 -9.67 -8.64
CA THR A 63 8.90 -8.45 -8.20
C THR A 63 8.00 -7.38 -7.60
N LEU A 64 6.68 -7.51 -7.75
CA LEU A 64 5.70 -6.56 -7.20
C LEU A 64 5.28 -6.90 -5.76
N GLN A 65 5.59 -8.13 -5.29
CA GLN A 65 5.41 -8.58 -3.90
C GLN A 65 4.00 -8.38 -3.31
N TYR A 66 3.00 -8.12 -4.16
CA TYR A 66 1.61 -7.93 -3.74
C TYR A 66 0.67 -8.58 -4.77
N PRO A 67 -0.17 -9.55 -4.37
CA PRO A 67 -0.85 -10.43 -5.30
C PRO A 67 -1.86 -9.70 -6.20
N ASN A 68 -2.56 -8.68 -5.68
CA ASN A 68 -3.51 -7.91 -6.49
C ASN A 68 -2.79 -7.09 -7.56
N THR A 69 -1.74 -6.35 -7.18
CA THR A 69 -0.96 -5.56 -8.13
C THR A 69 -0.29 -6.44 -9.19
N THR A 70 0.22 -7.63 -8.82
CA THR A 70 0.78 -8.58 -9.78
C THR A 70 -0.26 -9.09 -10.77
N ALA A 71 -1.44 -9.48 -10.29
CA ALA A 71 -2.52 -9.94 -11.15
C ALA A 71 -3.00 -8.82 -12.09
N THR A 72 -3.18 -7.61 -11.56
CA THR A 72 -3.56 -6.41 -12.32
C THR A 72 -2.51 -6.10 -13.39
N TYR A 73 -1.22 -6.07 -13.05
CA TYR A 73 -0.15 -5.81 -14.00
C TYR A 73 -0.14 -6.84 -15.15
N MET A 74 -0.21 -8.13 -14.81
CA MET A 74 -0.25 -9.20 -15.79
C MET A 74 -1.49 -9.13 -16.68
N ALA A 75 -2.65 -8.77 -16.13
CA ALA A 75 -3.89 -8.58 -16.87
C ALA A 75 -3.81 -7.39 -17.85
N VAL A 76 -3.33 -6.22 -17.38
CA VAL A 76 -3.12 -5.03 -18.22
C VAL A 76 -2.16 -5.35 -19.37
N MET A 77 -1.03 -6.00 -19.07
CA MET A 77 -0.04 -6.35 -20.08
C MET A 77 -0.48 -7.47 -21.01
N SER A 78 -1.41 -8.32 -20.57
CA SER A 78 -2.10 -9.27 -21.44
C SER A 78 -3.00 -8.59 -22.47
N LEU A 79 -3.70 -7.50 -22.11
CA LEU A 79 -4.48 -6.70 -23.08
C LEU A 79 -3.56 -6.01 -24.11
N ILE A 80 -2.39 -5.54 -23.68
CA ILE A 80 -1.34 -5.04 -24.59
C ILE A 80 -0.82 -6.18 -25.49
N GLY A 81 -0.58 -7.36 -24.91
CA GLY A 81 -0.18 -8.57 -25.63
C GLY A 81 -1.17 -8.97 -26.72
N ILE A 82 -2.47 -8.96 -26.42
CA ILE A 82 -3.54 -9.19 -27.41
C ILE A 82 -3.46 -8.14 -28.52
N THR A 83 -3.28 -6.87 -28.18
CA THR A 83 -3.19 -5.78 -29.16
C THR A 83 -2.00 -5.96 -30.12
N LEU A 84 -0.84 -6.38 -29.60
CA LEU A 84 0.33 -6.72 -30.41
C LEU A 84 0.05 -7.97 -31.27
N TRP A 85 -0.53 -9.01 -30.67
CA TRP A 85 -0.84 -10.27 -31.33
C TRP A 85 -1.72 -10.07 -32.57
N ILE A 86 -2.84 -9.36 -32.45
CA ILE A 86 -3.81 -9.21 -33.55
C ILE A 86 -3.30 -8.34 -34.71
N ARG A 87 -2.30 -7.48 -34.45
CA ARG A 87 -1.70 -6.55 -35.43
C ARG A 87 -0.45 -7.12 -36.09
N GLU A 88 0.27 -8.03 -35.44
CA GLU A 88 1.52 -8.59 -35.95
C GLU A 88 1.29 -9.45 -37.19
N ARG A 89 2.14 -9.25 -38.21
CA ARG A 89 2.08 -9.99 -39.49
C ARG A 89 3.04 -11.16 -39.51
N ASN A 90 4.17 -11.03 -38.84
CA ASN A 90 5.17 -12.08 -38.79
C ASN A 90 4.71 -13.23 -37.88
N PHE A 91 4.72 -14.47 -38.41
CA PHE A 91 4.29 -15.67 -37.68
C PHE A 91 5.01 -15.84 -36.34
N PHE A 92 6.33 -15.68 -36.34
CA PHE A 92 7.17 -15.91 -35.17
C PHE A 92 6.85 -14.94 -34.05
N PHE A 93 6.79 -13.63 -34.35
CA PHE A 93 6.44 -12.62 -33.35
C PHE A 93 4.99 -12.75 -32.89
N ARG A 94 4.08 -13.13 -33.79
CA ARG A 94 2.69 -13.40 -33.44
C ARG A 94 2.57 -14.53 -32.42
N LEU A 95 3.31 -15.62 -32.63
CA LEU A 95 3.37 -16.73 -31.69
C LEU A 95 4.00 -16.31 -30.35
N LEU A 96 5.09 -15.53 -30.38
CA LEU A 96 5.74 -15.00 -29.18
C LEU A 96 4.77 -14.16 -28.33
N TYR A 97 3.98 -13.28 -28.96
CA TYR A 97 2.96 -12.49 -28.24
C TYR A 97 1.87 -13.37 -27.64
N GLY A 98 1.42 -14.41 -28.36
CA GLY A 98 0.42 -15.34 -27.83
C GLY A 98 0.92 -16.17 -26.65
N LEU A 99 2.13 -16.72 -26.75
CA LEU A 99 2.76 -17.48 -25.66
C LEU A 99 2.98 -16.59 -24.44
N GLY A 100 3.56 -15.40 -24.64
CA GLY A 100 3.81 -14.45 -23.57
C GLY A 100 2.53 -13.99 -22.87
N THR A 101 1.47 -13.70 -23.65
CA THR A 101 0.15 -13.33 -23.10
C THR A 101 -0.43 -14.46 -22.26
N THR A 102 -0.29 -15.70 -22.71
CA THR A 102 -0.80 -16.89 -21.98
C THR A 102 -0.06 -17.08 -20.66
N VAL A 103 1.25 -16.90 -20.64
CA VAL A 103 2.06 -16.94 -19.42
C VAL A 103 1.62 -15.85 -18.44
N MET A 104 1.41 -14.62 -18.90
CA MET A 104 0.94 -13.53 -18.04
C MET A 104 -0.47 -13.82 -17.49
N MET A 105 -1.40 -14.31 -18.31
CA MET A 105 -2.73 -14.70 -17.82
C MET A 105 -2.66 -15.84 -16.79
N LEU A 106 -1.80 -16.83 -16.99
CA LEU A 106 -1.59 -17.90 -16.01
C LEU A 106 -1.12 -17.33 -14.68
N ILE A 107 -0.15 -16.41 -14.68
CA ILE A 107 0.30 -15.75 -13.45
C ILE A 107 -0.80 -14.92 -12.83
N ALA A 108 -1.61 -14.20 -13.61
CA ALA A 108 -2.75 -13.44 -13.09
C ALA A 108 -3.77 -14.35 -12.36
N ILE A 109 -4.01 -15.57 -12.88
CA ILE A 109 -4.85 -16.58 -12.24
C ILE A 109 -4.20 -17.11 -10.96
N VAL A 110 -2.91 -17.47 -11.02
CA VAL A 110 -2.14 -18.03 -9.90
C VAL A 110 -1.87 -17.01 -8.79
N ALA A 111 -1.87 -15.72 -9.07
CA ALA A 111 -1.76 -14.66 -8.08
C ALA A 111 -3.01 -14.55 -7.18
N VAL A 112 -4.14 -15.17 -7.59
CA VAL A 112 -5.40 -15.22 -6.81
C VAL A 112 -5.88 -13.83 -6.40
N SER A 113 -6.16 -12.99 -7.38
CA SER A 113 -6.78 -11.70 -7.12
C SER A 113 -8.12 -11.58 -7.85
N LYS A 114 -9.17 -11.20 -7.12
CA LYS A 114 -10.45 -10.77 -7.72
C LYS A 114 -10.21 -9.60 -8.70
N GLY A 115 -9.17 -8.81 -8.44
CA GLY A 115 -8.76 -7.66 -9.21
C GLY A 115 -8.32 -7.92 -10.65
N GLY A 116 -7.43 -8.90 -10.85
CA GLY A 116 -6.97 -9.28 -12.19
C GLY A 116 -8.11 -9.74 -13.10
N TRP A 117 -9.13 -10.42 -12.54
CA TRP A 117 -10.33 -10.81 -13.27
C TRP A 117 -11.18 -9.62 -13.69
N ILE A 118 -11.33 -8.62 -12.83
CA ILE A 118 -12.04 -7.37 -13.16
C ILE A 118 -11.35 -6.68 -14.34
N VAL A 119 -10.01 -6.59 -14.33
CA VAL A 119 -9.25 -6.00 -15.44
C VAL A 119 -9.45 -6.78 -16.73
N LEU A 120 -9.38 -8.12 -16.71
CA LEU A 120 -9.60 -8.94 -17.91
C LEU A 120 -11.05 -8.87 -18.41
N ALA A 121 -12.04 -8.84 -17.51
CA ALA A 121 -13.46 -8.76 -17.87
C ALA A 121 -13.81 -7.39 -18.46
N VAL A 122 -13.45 -6.30 -17.76
CA VAL A 122 -13.66 -4.92 -18.24
C VAL A 122 -12.87 -4.68 -19.52
N GLY A 123 -11.59 -5.09 -19.56
CA GLY A 123 -10.75 -4.99 -20.74
C GLY A 123 -11.30 -5.78 -21.93
N GLY A 124 -11.74 -7.02 -21.71
CA GLY A 124 -12.37 -7.86 -22.75
C GLY A 124 -13.65 -7.23 -23.30
N LEU A 125 -14.51 -6.69 -22.42
CA LEU A 125 -15.72 -5.97 -22.83
C LEU A 125 -15.38 -4.71 -23.65
N LEU A 126 -14.39 -3.92 -23.22
CA LEU A 126 -13.94 -2.74 -23.95
C LEU A 126 -13.38 -3.12 -25.32
N LEU A 127 -12.57 -4.18 -25.41
CA LEU A 127 -12.07 -4.71 -26.68
C LEU A 127 -13.23 -5.14 -27.60
N LEU A 128 -14.24 -5.85 -27.07
CA LEU A 128 -15.42 -6.26 -27.82
C LEU A 128 -16.18 -5.05 -28.39
N LEU A 129 -16.42 -4.04 -27.56
CA LEU A 129 -17.25 -2.89 -27.93
C LEU A 129 -16.53 -1.95 -28.91
N GLY A 130 -15.24 -1.66 -28.71
CA GLY A 130 -14.54 -0.62 -29.48
C GLY A 130 -13.60 -1.11 -30.58
N MET A 131 -13.24 -2.39 -30.67
CA MET A 131 -12.40 -2.88 -31.78
C MET A 131 -13.15 -2.83 -33.13
N PRO A 132 -12.46 -2.49 -34.24
CA PRO A 132 -13.09 -2.33 -35.55
C PRO A 132 -13.12 -3.64 -36.35
N GLY A 133 -14.25 -3.94 -36.99
CA GLY A 133 -14.37 -5.03 -37.97
C GLY A 133 -13.76 -6.36 -37.50
N ILE A 134 -12.83 -6.92 -38.29
CA ILE A 134 -12.19 -8.22 -37.98
C ILE A 134 -11.30 -8.18 -36.73
N TYR A 135 -10.80 -7.01 -36.33
CA TYR A 135 -9.97 -6.89 -35.12
C TYR A 135 -10.76 -7.22 -33.86
N ARG A 136 -12.08 -7.00 -33.85
CA ARG A 136 -12.98 -7.41 -32.76
C ARG A 136 -13.00 -8.92 -32.59
N VAL A 137 -13.13 -9.66 -33.69
CA VAL A 137 -13.15 -11.12 -33.67
C VAL A 137 -11.77 -11.65 -33.30
N LYS A 138 -10.70 -11.08 -33.89
CA LYS A 138 -9.32 -11.41 -33.56
C LYS A 138 -9.03 -11.22 -32.07
N SER A 139 -9.42 -10.09 -31.49
CA SER A 139 -9.14 -9.80 -30.08
C SER A 139 -9.85 -10.77 -29.15
N MET A 140 -11.12 -11.10 -29.43
CA MET A 140 -11.87 -12.06 -28.61
C MET A 140 -11.33 -13.48 -28.77
N TYR A 141 -11.00 -13.88 -30.00
CA TYR A 141 -10.37 -15.17 -30.26
C TYR A 141 -9.05 -15.32 -29.50
N SER A 142 -8.14 -14.34 -29.62
CA SER A 142 -6.85 -14.35 -28.94
C SER A 142 -6.99 -14.29 -27.41
N LEU A 143 -7.91 -13.49 -26.89
CA LEU A 143 -8.21 -13.41 -25.45
C LEU A 143 -8.68 -14.76 -24.90
N LEU A 144 -9.68 -15.37 -25.55
CA LEU A 144 -10.24 -16.65 -25.12
C LEU A 144 -9.24 -17.81 -25.29
N ALA A 145 -8.43 -17.79 -26.36
CA ALA A 145 -7.39 -18.79 -26.57
C ALA A 145 -6.32 -18.74 -25.48
N ALA A 146 -5.80 -17.54 -25.16
CA ALA A 146 -4.81 -17.38 -24.10
C ALA A 146 -5.40 -17.69 -22.71
N LEU A 147 -6.61 -17.20 -22.42
CA LEU A 147 -7.25 -17.43 -21.12
C LEU A 147 -7.59 -18.91 -20.93
N GLY A 148 -8.11 -19.58 -21.96
CA GLY A 148 -8.40 -21.01 -21.94
C GLY A 148 -7.13 -21.84 -21.75
N ALA A 149 -6.06 -21.54 -22.48
CA ALA A 149 -4.77 -22.21 -22.32
C ALA A 149 -4.19 -22.01 -20.91
N ALA A 150 -4.25 -20.79 -20.38
CA ALA A 150 -3.80 -20.46 -19.03
C ALA A 150 -4.61 -21.17 -17.94
N ALA A 151 -5.94 -21.20 -18.07
CA ALA A 151 -6.84 -21.88 -17.13
C ALA A 151 -6.58 -23.40 -17.11
N ILE A 152 -6.47 -24.02 -18.29
CA ILE A 152 -6.17 -25.45 -18.41
C ILE A 152 -4.81 -25.79 -17.78
N ALA A 153 -3.78 -24.99 -18.06
CA ALA A 153 -2.46 -25.19 -17.49
C ALA A 153 -2.46 -25.03 -15.96
N THR A 154 -3.21 -24.06 -15.43
CA THR A 154 -3.30 -23.80 -13.98
C THR A 154 -3.75 -25.02 -13.18
N VAL A 155 -4.64 -25.86 -13.74
CA VAL A 155 -5.15 -27.09 -13.08
C VAL A 155 -4.01 -27.99 -12.60
N LYS A 156 -2.92 -28.09 -13.37
CA LYS A 156 -1.73 -28.87 -13.00
C LYS A 156 -0.60 -28.02 -12.47
N PHE A 157 -0.43 -26.79 -12.98
CA PHE A 157 0.65 -25.90 -12.58
C PHE A 157 0.59 -25.54 -11.10
N LEU A 158 -0.59 -25.14 -10.59
CA LEU A 158 -0.73 -24.63 -9.23
C LEU A 158 -0.45 -25.71 -8.16
N PRO A 159 -1.03 -26.93 -8.23
CA PRO A 159 -0.65 -28.00 -7.31
C PRO A 159 0.84 -28.36 -7.40
N ALA A 160 1.40 -28.37 -8.61
CA ALA A 160 2.81 -28.70 -8.83
C ALA A 160 3.77 -27.73 -8.12
N ILE A 161 3.57 -26.41 -8.27
CA ILE A 161 4.43 -25.41 -7.60
C ILE A 161 4.24 -25.41 -6.07
N GLN A 162 3.04 -25.76 -5.59
CA GLN A 162 2.78 -25.90 -4.15
C GLN A 162 3.45 -27.15 -3.56
N ALA A 163 3.53 -28.22 -4.35
CA ALA A 163 4.23 -29.46 -3.99
C ALA A 163 5.76 -29.39 -4.20
N GLY A 164 6.28 -28.30 -4.77
CA GLY A 164 7.70 -28.19 -5.14
C GLY A 164 8.10 -29.08 -6.32
N GLU A 165 7.14 -29.51 -7.14
CA GLU A 165 7.35 -30.43 -8.26
C GLU A 165 7.54 -29.69 -9.59
N ASN A 166 8.80 -29.56 -10.02
CA ASN A 166 9.14 -28.79 -11.23
C ASN A 166 8.68 -29.46 -12.54
N THR A 167 8.77 -30.78 -12.63
CA THR A 167 8.41 -31.52 -13.86
C THR A 167 6.95 -31.30 -14.27
N PRO A 168 5.93 -31.54 -13.42
CA PRO A 168 4.54 -31.28 -13.78
C PRO A 168 4.24 -29.79 -13.99
N ALA A 169 4.94 -28.89 -13.29
CA ALA A 169 4.83 -27.45 -13.53
C ALA A 169 5.24 -27.10 -14.97
N PHE A 170 6.42 -27.50 -15.44
CA PHE A 170 6.86 -27.22 -16.81
C PHE A 170 6.06 -27.97 -17.88
N GLN A 171 5.60 -29.19 -17.60
CA GLN A 171 4.69 -29.92 -18.50
C GLN A 171 3.39 -29.16 -18.73
N SER A 172 2.84 -28.53 -17.70
CA SER A 172 1.62 -27.72 -17.82
C SER A 172 1.85 -26.42 -18.62
N LEU A 173 3.01 -25.78 -18.47
CA LEU A 173 3.41 -24.63 -19.31
C LEU A 173 3.60 -25.04 -20.78
N ALA A 174 4.22 -26.20 -21.04
CA ALA A 174 4.35 -26.75 -22.38
C ALA A 174 2.99 -27.07 -23.00
N LEU A 175 2.05 -27.61 -22.22
CA LEU A 175 0.67 -27.83 -22.66
C LEU A 175 -0.01 -26.51 -23.04
N ALA A 176 0.12 -25.46 -22.22
CA ALA A 176 -0.39 -24.13 -22.54
C ALA A 176 0.16 -23.62 -23.88
N ALA A 177 1.48 -23.79 -24.09
CA ALA A 177 2.14 -23.38 -25.32
C ALA A 177 1.61 -24.14 -26.54
N ILE A 178 1.40 -25.46 -26.43
CA ILE A 178 0.83 -26.29 -27.50
C ILE A 178 -0.60 -25.81 -27.85
N ILE A 179 -1.44 -25.55 -26.85
CA ILE A 179 -2.82 -25.05 -27.07
C ILE A 179 -2.79 -23.73 -27.85
N VAL A 180 -1.90 -22.81 -27.49
CA VAL A 180 -1.75 -21.51 -28.15
C VAL A 180 -1.22 -21.66 -29.57
N ILE A 181 -0.25 -22.56 -29.81
CA ILE A 181 0.26 -22.86 -31.15
C ILE A 181 -0.88 -23.41 -32.02
N ILE A 182 -1.66 -24.36 -31.51
CA ILE A 182 -2.81 -24.93 -32.24
C ILE A 182 -3.85 -23.85 -32.53
N ALA A 183 -4.21 -23.02 -31.56
CA ALA A 183 -5.11 -21.89 -31.77
C ALA A 183 -4.57 -20.93 -32.85
N GLN A 184 -3.27 -20.61 -32.81
CA GLN A 184 -2.66 -19.76 -33.82
C GLN A 184 -2.71 -20.37 -35.23
N LEU A 185 -2.51 -21.68 -35.36
CA LEU A 185 -2.60 -22.41 -36.63
C LEU A 185 -4.05 -22.47 -37.14
N ILE A 186 -5.02 -22.72 -36.26
CA ILE A 186 -6.44 -22.68 -36.57
C ILE A 186 -6.81 -21.31 -37.14
N TRP A 187 -6.42 -20.23 -36.46
CA TRP A 187 -6.70 -18.87 -36.93
C TRP A 187 -6.13 -18.61 -38.34
N GLN A 188 -4.91 -19.07 -38.61
CA GLN A 188 -4.28 -18.91 -39.92
C GLN A 188 -4.98 -19.73 -41.00
N GLY A 189 -5.41 -20.96 -40.67
CA GLY A 189 -6.24 -21.78 -41.54
C GLY A 189 -7.56 -21.10 -41.89
N LEU A 190 -8.23 -20.50 -40.90
CA LEU A 190 -9.47 -19.74 -41.11
C LEU A 190 -9.24 -18.48 -41.96
N GLU A 191 -8.16 -17.74 -41.71
CA GLU A 191 -7.78 -16.57 -42.50
C GLU A 191 -7.46 -16.95 -43.96
N PHE A 192 -6.82 -18.10 -44.17
CA PHE A 192 -6.54 -18.64 -45.51
C PHE A 192 -7.83 -19.06 -46.23
N CYS A 193 -8.73 -19.78 -45.57
CA CYS A 193 -10.05 -20.15 -46.11
C CYS A 193 -10.86 -18.91 -46.49
N TYR A 194 -10.89 -17.90 -45.62
CA TYR A 194 -11.58 -16.64 -45.88
C TYR A 194 -11.03 -15.92 -47.12
N LYS A 195 -9.69 -15.78 -47.23
CA LYS A 195 -9.04 -15.09 -48.36
C LYS A 195 -9.19 -15.83 -49.69
N ARG A 196 -9.14 -17.17 -49.68
CA ARG A 196 -9.12 -17.98 -50.93
C ARG A 196 -10.51 -18.41 -51.40
N LYS A 197 -11.44 -18.66 -50.47
CA LYS A 197 -12.73 -19.32 -50.74
C LYS A 197 -13.96 -18.53 -50.25
N GLY A 198 -13.76 -17.36 -49.63
CA GLY A 198 -14.85 -16.49 -49.20
C GLY A 198 -15.43 -16.84 -47.82
N THR A 199 -16.38 -16.01 -47.37
CA THR A 199 -16.85 -15.97 -45.98
C THR A 199 -17.59 -17.24 -45.55
N TRP A 200 -18.46 -17.80 -46.39
CA TRP A 200 -19.27 -18.98 -46.04
C TRP A 200 -18.44 -20.24 -45.80
N ILE A 201 -17.36 -20.43 -46.57
CA ILE A 201 -16.46 -21.58 -46.38
C ILE A 201 -15.61 -21.41 -45.13
N ALA A 202 -15.18 -20.18 -44.82
CA ALA A 202 -14.48 -19.90 -43.56
C ALA A 202 -15.38 -20.12 -42.33
N VAL A 203 -16.66 -19.73 -42.41
CA VAL A 203 -17.66 -19.99 -41.36
C VAL A 203 -17.88 -21.50 -41.19
N GLY A 204 -18.09 -22.24 -42.29
CA GLY A 204 -18.23 -23.69 -42.24
C GLY A 204 -17.00 -24.40 -41.62
N ALA A 205 -15.79 -23.96 -41.99
CA ALA A 205 -14.56 -24.46 -41.39
C ALA A 205 -14.47 -24.13 -39.89
N ALA A 206 -14.85 -22.91 -39.48
CA ALA A 206 -14.88 -22.52 -38.06
C ALA A 206 -15.90 -23.36 -37.27
N THR A 207 -17.09 -23.61 -37.82
CA THR A 207 -18.10 -24.47 -37.21
C THR A 207 -17.62 -25.91 -37.06
N LEU A 208 -16.92 -26.46 -38.06
CA LEU A 208 -16.35 -27.80 -37.97
C LEU A 208 -15.23 -27.90 -36.93
N VAL A 209 -14.36 -26.89 -36.85
CA VAL A 209 -13.31 -26.81 -35.81
C VAL A 209 -13.94 -26.73 -34.42
N LEU A 210 -14.97 -25.91 -34.25
CA LEU A 210 -15.71 -25.79 -32.99
C LEU A 210 -16.40 -27.11 -32.62
N ALA A 211 -17.13 -27.72 -33.56
CA ALA A 211 -17.81 -29.00 -33.34
C ALA A 211 -16.84 -30.14 -33.05
N GLY A 212 -15.72 -30.22 -33.77
CA GLY A 212 -14.65 -31.18 -33.51
C GLY A 212 -13.98 -30.96 -32.16
N GLY A 213 -13.76 -29.71 -31.76
CA GLY A 213 -13.24 -29.36 -30.43
C GLY A 213 -14.21 -29.77 -29.30
N ILE A 214 -15.51 -29.52 -29.47
CA ILE A 214 -16.54 -29.95 -28.52
C ILE A 214 -16.61 -31.48 -28.47
N ALA A 215 -16.60 -32.17 -29.62
CA ALA A 215 -16.62 -33.63 -29.68
C ALA A 215 -15.39 -34.26 -29.00
N LEU A 216 -14.19 -33.71 -29.23
CA LEU A 216 -12.95 -34.12 -28.55
C LEU A 216 -13.02 -33.88 -27.03
N MET A 217 -13.55 -32.73 -26.61
CA MET A 217 -13.77 -32.43 -25.20
C MET A 217 -14.74 -33.45 -24.56
N VAL A 218 -15.88 -33.73 -25.19
CA VAL A 218 -16.84 -34.73 -24.70
C VAL A 218 -16.21 -36.13 -24.66
N GLN A 219 -15.51 -36.55 -25.71
CA GLN A 219 -14.91 -37.88 -25.85
C GLN A 219 -13.75 -38.14 -24.87
N SER A 220 -12.97 -37.11 -24.55
CA SER A 220 -11.90 -37.19 -23.54
C SER A 220 -12.40 -37.40 -22.11
N GLY A 221 -13.72 -37.38 -21.89
CA GLY A 221 -14.34 -37.41 -20.56
C GLY A 221 -14.00 -36.17 -19.73
N LEU A 222 -13.49 -35.10 -20.36
CA LEU A 222 -13.16 -33.83 -19.69
C LEU A 222 -14.36 -33.29 -18.90
N PRO A 223 -15.62 -33.27 -19.40
CA PRO A 223 -16.78 -32.85 -18.60
C PRO A 223 -17.02 -33.69 -17.34
N ALA A 224 -16.74 -35.00 -17.39
CA ALA A 224 -16.88 -35.91 -16.24
C ALA A 224 -15.68 -35.83 -15.27
N ARG A 225 -14.48 -35.49 -15.77
CA ARG A 225 -13.25 -35.20 -15.00
C ARG A 225 -13.12 -33.73 -14.60
N VAL A 226 -14.06 -32.88 -15.01
CA VAL A 226 -14.23 -31.48 -14.60
C VAL A 226 -15.50 -31.39 -13.73
N SER A 227 -15.95 -32.53 -13.19
CA SER A 227 -16.93 -32.57 -12.10
C SER A 227 -16.47 -31.66 -10.95
N PRO A 228 -17.39 -31.17 -10.09
CA PRO A 228 -17.05 -30.32 -8.95
C PRO A 228 -15.97 -30.90 -8.02
N GLU A 229 -15.71 -32.21 -8.11
CA GLU A 229 -14.72 -32.96 -7.33
C GLU A 229 -13.28 -32.89 -7.89
N VAL A 230 -13.10 -32.60 -9.20
CA VAL A 230 -11.78 -32.64 -9.88
C VAL A 230 -11.39 -31.29 -10.52
N MET A 231 -12.34 -30.38 -10.76
CA MET A 231 -11.99 -28.95 -10.67
C MET A 231 -11.31 -28.78 -9.31
N PRO A 232 -10.03 -28.35 -9.23
CA PRO A 232 -9.40 -28.20 -7.94
C PRO A 232 -10.34 -27.32 -7.12
N THR A 233 -10.82 -27.83 -5.98
CA THR A 233 -11.81 -27.15 -5.13
C THR A 233 -11.44 -25.68 -4.93
N THR A 234 -10.14 -25.40 -4.96
CA THR A 234 -9.54 -24.07 -5.03
C THR A 234 -10.05 -23.16 -6.16
N LEU A 235 -10.16 -23.58 -7.44
CA LEU A 235 -10.66 -22.71 -8.51
C LEU A 235 -12.15 -22.41 -8.37
N VAL A 236 -12.98 -23.41 -8.07
CA VAL A 236 -14.44 -23.22 -7.87
C VAL A 236 -14.72 -22.40 -6.63
N GLN A 237 -14.02 -22.62 -5.51
CA GLN A 237 -14.09 -21.77 -4.32
C GLN A 237 -13.59 -20.35 -4.61
N ARG A 238 -12.53 -20.19 -5.40
CA ARG A 238 -12.04 -18.86 -5.83
C ARG A 238 -13.06 -18.13 -6.70
N PHE A 239 -13.77 -18.83 -7.59
CA PHE A 239 -14.86 -18.26 -8.40
C PHE A 239 -16.11 -17.96 -7.56
N ALA A 240 -16.50 -18.85 -6.64
CA ALA A 240 -17.62 -18.64 -5.73
C ALA A 240 -17.36 -17.45 -4.78
N GLY A 241 -16.12 -17.29 -4.32
CA GLY A 241 -15.69 -16.15 -3.50
C GLY A 241 -15.66 -14.81 -4.25
N LEU A 242 -15.76 -14.76 -5.58
CA LEU A 242 -15.82 -13.49 -6.33
C LEU A 242 -17.10 -12.70 -6.03
N GLY A 243 -18.21 -13.39 -5.75
CA GLY A 243 -19.50 -12.80 -5.44
C GLY A 243 -19.72 -12.50 -3.95
N ASP A 244 -18.80 -12.93 -3.08
CA ASP A 244 -18.94 -12.72 -1.64
C ASP A 244 -18.47 -11.30 -1.26
N THR A 245 -19.44 -10.40 -1.10
CA THR A 245 -19.25 -9.04 -0.60
C THR A 245 -19.30 -8.96 0.92
N SER A 246 -19.54 -10.08 1.62
CA SER A 246 -19.56 -10.18 3.08
C SER A 246 -18.18 -10.49 3.68
N ASP A 247 -17.18 -10.75 2.83
CA ASP A 247 -15.78 -10.90 3.19
C ASP A 247 -15.29 -9.73 4.08
N PHE A 248 -14.61 -10.08 5.18
CA PHE A 248 -13.99 -9.13 6.12
C PHE A 248 -13.13 -8.06 5.40
N SER A 249 -12.47 -8.44 4.30
CA SER A 249 -11.66 -7.52 3.50
C SER A 249 -12.48 -6.41 2.83
N TYR A 250 -13.71 -6.68 2.38
CA TYR A 250 -14.56 -5.70 1.71
C TYR A 250 -15.17 -4.69 2.70
N ALA A 251 -15.65 -5.20 3.85
CA ALA A 251 -16.17 -4.35 4.92
C ALA A 251 -15.09 -3.36 5.41
N SER A 252 -13.86 -3.81 5.59
CA SER A 252 -12.72 -2.95 5.95
C SER A 252 -12.42 -1.90 4.88
N ARG A 253 -12.42 -2.25 3.57
CA ARG A 253 -12.21 -1.28 2.47
C ARG A 253 -13.30 -0.20 2.41
N MET A 254 -14.54 -0.53 2.76
CA MET A 254 -15.62 0.45 2.87
C MET A 254 -15.35 1.45 4.00
N GLU A 255 -14.89 0.98 5.15
CA GLU A 255 -14.51 1.85 6.27
C GLU A 255 -13.29 2.72 5.91
N PHE A 256 -12.30 2.18 5.20
CA PHE A 256 -11.16 2.98 4.69
C PHE A 256 -11.64 4.12 3.80
N SER A 257 -12.61 3.84 2.92
CA SER A 257 -13.20 4.84 2.03
C SER A 257 -13.98 5.92 2.80
N ARG A 258 -14.71 5.55 3.85
CA ARG A 258 -15.42 6.50 4.73
C ARG A 258 -14.43 7.40 5.48
N THR A 259 -13.37 6.81 6.02
CA THR A 259 -12.28 7.53 6.68
C THR A 259 -11.60 8.49 5.72
N ALA A 260 -11.29 8.07 4.50
CA ALA A 260 -10.71 8.93 3.48
C ALA A 260 -11.61 10.12 3.14
N LEU A 261 -12.92 9.89 2.97
CA LEU A 261 -13.87 10.97 2.71
C LEU A 261 -13.97 11.97 3.86
N ALA A 262 -13.87 11.52 5.12
CA ALA A 262 -13.83 12.40 6.27
C ALA A 262 -12.58 13.30 6.25
N ILE A 263 -11.41 12.74 5.93
CA ILE A 263 -10.17 13.51 5.79
C ILE A 263 -10.27 14.52 4.64
N VAL A 264 -10.83 14.14 3.48
CA VAL A 264 -11.05 15.07 2.35
C VAL A 264 -11.98 16.20 2.74
N LYS A 265 -13.02 15.93 3.53
CA LYS A 265 -13.96 16.94 4.01
C LYS A 265 -13.25 17.99 4.89
N ASP A 266 -12.32 17.55 5.73
CA ASP A 266 -11.58 18.44 6.63
C ASP A 266 -10.42 19.17 5.91
N HIS A 267 -9.92 18.62 4.80
CA HIS A 267 -8.83 19.18 3.99
C HIS A 267 -9.16 19.29 2.48
N PRO A 268 -10.21 20.02 2.07
CA PRO A 268 -10.80 19.86 0.75
C PRO A 268 -10.01 20.47 -0.40
N LEU A 269 -9.25 21.55 -0.20
CA LEU A 269 -8.64 22.28 -1.32
C LEU A 269 -7.37 21.62 -1.85
N VAL A 270 -6.35 21.52 -1.00
CA VAL A 270 -5.01 21.02 -1.35
C VAL A 270 -4.69 19.68 -0.71
N GLY A 271 -5.63 19.11 0.05
CA GLY A 271 -5.43 17.85 0.76
C GLY A 271 -4.49 18.02 1.95
N THR A 272 -3.91 16.90 2.34
CA THR A 272 -3.07 16.74 3.53
C THR A 272 -1.58 16.62 3.22
N GLY A 273 -1.23 16.64 1.93
CA GLY A 273 0.12 16.37 1.45
C GLY A 273 0.40 14.88 1.22
N ALA A 274 1.51 14.58 0.54
CA ALA A 274 1.90 13.20 0.24
C ALA A 274 2.19 12.42 1.53
N GLY A 275 1.61 11.23 1.66
CA GLY A 275 1.67 10.45 2.91
C GLY A 275 0.70 10.92 3.99
N GLY A 276 -0.13 11.93 3.72
CA GLY A 276 -1.11 12.47 4.66
C GLY A 276 -2.15 11.44 5.12
N TRP A 277 -2.45 10.42 4.30
CA TRP A 277 -3.21 9.25 4.75
C TRP A 277 -2.58 8.61 5.99
N ASN A 278 -1.33 8.14 5.88
CA ASN A 278 -0.62 7.44 6.97
C ASN A 278 -0.48 8.31 8.22
N ALA A 279 -0.32 9.63 8.04
CA ALA A 279 -0.18 10.57 9.15
C ALA A 279 -1.50 10.82 9.91
N LEU A 280 -2.66 10.72 9.24
CA LEU A 280 -3.91 11.24 9.80
C LEU A 280 -5.00 10.18 10.00
N TYR A 281 -5.02 9.08 9.25
CA TYR A 281 -6.19 8.20 9.23
C TYR A 281 -6.56 7.64 10.61
N HIS A 282 -5.57 7.44 11.48
CA HIS A 282 -5.76 6.97 12.86
C HIS A 282 -6.69 7.87 13.69
N GLN A 283 -6.72 9.18 13.39
CA GLN A 283 -7.56 10.16 14.09
C GLN A 283 -9.05 10.01 13.74
N TYR A 284 -9.33 9.42 12.57
CA TYR A 284 -10.67 9.33 11.99
C TYR A 284 -11.29 7.93 12.14
N LEU A 285 -10.60 7.02 12.80
CA LEU A 285 -11.02 5.63 12.93
C LEU A 285 -12.34 5.50 13.71
N GLY A 286 -13.22 4.64 13.19
CA GLY A 286 -14.42 4.17 13.89
C GLY A 286 -14.15 2.99 14.83
N PHE A 287 -13.12 2.19 14.53
CA PHE A 287 -12.59 1.10 15.36
C PHE A 287 -11.11 0.85 15.00
N PRO A 288 -10.33 0.14 15.83
CA PRO A 288 -8.91 -0.08 15.58
C PRO A 288 -8.64 -0.92 14.31
N TYR A 289 -7.91 -0.36 13.34
CA TYR A 289 -7.36 -1.10 12.20
C TYR A 289 -6.06 -0.46 11.69
N TRP A 290 -5.27 -1.24 10.95
CA TRP A 290 -4.02 -0.78 10.34
C TRP A 290 -4.02 -1.01 8.83
N THR A 291 -3.66 0.03 8.08
CA THR A 291 -3.49 -0.03 6.63
C THR A 291 -2.55 1.07 6.15
N THR A 292 -1.72 0.78 5.16
CA THR A 292 -0.78 1.76 4.59
C THR A 292 -1.43 2.67 3.56
N GLU A 293 -2.57 2.26 3.00
CA GLU A 293 -3.22 2.92 1.86
C GLU A 293 -4.74 2.84 1.97
N VAL A 294 -5.46 3.76 1.32
CA VAL A 294 -6.94 3.79 1.30
C VAL A 294 -7.53 2.54 0.62
N HIS A 295 -6.78 1.86 -0.25
CA HIS A 295 -7.31 0.84 -1.18
C HIS A 295 -8.38 1.38 -2.13
N ASN A 296 -8.29 2.66 -2.45
CA ASN A 296 -8.99 3.33 -3.54
C ASN A 296 -8.11 4.52 -3.95
N HIS A 297 -7.45 4.42 -5.11
CA HIS A 297 -6.48 5.43 -5.50
C HIS A 297 -7.11 6.80 -5.77
N PHE A 298 -8.38 6.85 -6.19
CA PHE A 298 -9.08 8.11 -6.41
C PHE A 298 -9.28 8.86 -5.09
N LEU A 299 -9.66 8.13 -4.04
CA LEU A 299 -9.76 8.69 -2.69
C LEU A 299 -8.37 8.99 -2.09
N GLN A 300 -7.34 8.18 -2.38
CA GLN A 300 -5.96 8.48 -1.99
C GLN A 300 -5.52 9.84 -2.53
N VAL A 301 -5.74 10.11 -3.83
CA VAL A 301 -5.41 11.41 -4.43
C VAL A 301 -6.23 12.53 -3.79
N GLY A 302 -7.52 12.29 -3.48
CA GLY A 302 -8.34 13.26 -2.76
C GLY A 302 -7.77 13.60 -1.37
N VAL A 303 -7.36 12.60 -0.60
CA VAL A 303 -6.77 12.79 0.74
C VAL A 303 -5.47 13.57 0.65
N GLU A 304 -4.57 13.19 -0.25
CA GLU A 304 -3.22 13.73 -0.29
C GLU A 304 -3.11 15.07 -1.03
N ALA A 305 -3.94 15.30 -2.05
CA ALA A 305 -3.81 16.44 -2.94
C ALA A 305 -5.09 17.29 -3.05
N GLY A 306 -6.14 16.93 -2.32
CA GLY A 306 -7.40 17.66 -2.27
C GLY A 306 -8.13 17.67 -3.61
N THR A 307 -9.14 18.52 -3.69
CA THR A 307 -9.94 18.71 -4.91
C THR A 307 -9.10 19.23 -6.06
N ILE A 308 -8.11 20.10 -5.83
CA ILE A 308 -7.26 20.65 -6.90
C ILE A 308 -6.43 19.52 -7.54
N GLY A 309 -5.73 18.73 -6.72
CA GLY A 309 -4.94 17.60 -7.22
C GLY A 309 -5.82 16.51 -7.83
N PHE A 310 -6.99 16.25 -7.24
CA PHE A 310 -7.96 15.31 -7.77
C PHE A 310 -8.48 15.74 -9.15
N MET A 311 -8.78 17.03 -9.36
CA MET A 311 -9.18 17.54 -10.67
C MET A 311 -8.05 17.46 -11.70
N ALA A 312 -6.79 17.71 -11.30
CA ALA A 312 -5.64 17.50 -12.17
C ALA A 312 -5.47 16.02 -12.56
N PHE A 313 -5.71 15.10 -11.62
CA PHE A 313 -5.72 13.67 -11.91
C PHE A 313 -6.85 13.28 -12.87
N LEU A 314 -8.08 13.77 -12.64
CA LEU A 314 -9.23 13.56 -13.54
C LEU A 314 -9.02 14.15 -14.93
N ALA A 315 -8.28 15.27 -15.04
CA ALA A 315 -7.95 15.87 -16.33
C ALA A 315 -7.19 14.89 -17.25
N MET A 316 -6.33 14.01 -16.69
CA MET A 316 -5.62 13.02 -17.49
C MET A 316 -6.56 11.98 -18.11
N TRP A 317 -7.59 11.57 -17.38
CA TRP A 317 -8.65 10.70 -17.90
C TRP A 317 -9.51 11.42 -18.95
N ALA A 318 -9.84 12.69 -18.73
CA ALA A 318 -10.55 13.50 -19.72
C ALA A 318 -9.74 13.68 -21.01
N LEU A 319 -8.42 13.89 -20.91
CA LEU A 319 -7.52 14.00 -22.05
C LEU A 319 -7.44 12.69 -22.86
N LEU A 320 -7.42 11.54 -22.19
CA LEU A 320 -7.54 10.23 -22.85
C LEU A 320 -8.83 10.16 -23.69
N LEU A 321 -9.98 10.46 -23.08
CA LEU A 321 -11.28 10.41 -23.77
C LEU A 321 -11.35 11.41 -24.92
N TYR A 322 -10.80 12.61 -24.74
CA TYR A 322 -10.72 13.63 -25.78
C TYR A 322 -9.85 13.19 -26.95
N ASN A 323 -8.69 12.59 -26.70
CA ASN A 323 -7.81 12.05 -27.74
C ASN A 323 -8.46 10.91 -28.50
N LEU A 324 -9.19 10.01 -27.82
CA LEU A 324 -9.97 8.96 -28.46
C LEU A 324 -11.10 9.52 -29.33
N PHE A 325 -11.81 10.55 -28.85
CA PHE A 325 -12.86 11.21 -29.62
C PHE A 325 -12.30 11.89 -30.88
N ARG A 326 -11.18 12.62 -30.75
CA ARG A 326 -10.48 13.22 -31.90
C ARG A 326 -10.04 12.16 -32.91
N LEU A 327 -9.46 11.07 -32.43
CA LEU A 327 -9.03 9.96 -33.27
C LEU A 327 -10.23 9.33 -33.99
N TYR A 328 -11.34 9.07 -33.27
CA TYR A 328 -12.57 8.55 -33.86
C TYR A 328 -13.10 9.47 -34.98
N ARG A 329 -13.13 10.78 -34.73
CA ARG A 329 -13.56 11.80 -35.70
C ARG A 329 -12.68 11.83 -36.96
N ALA A 330 -11.39 11.57 -36.81
CA ALA A 330 -10.44 11.55 -37.92
C ALA A 330 -10.55 10.32 -38.84
N ARG A 331 -11.31 9.28 -38.43
CA ARG A 331 -11.51 8.04 -39.20
C ARG A 331 -10.18 7.41 -39.68
N PRO A 332 -9.26 7.09 -38.76
CA PRO A 332 -7.97 6.52 -39.09
C PRO A 332 -8.12 5.12 -39.70
N ARG A 333 -7.00 4.56 -40.17
CA ARG A 333 -6.98 3.18 -40.64
C ARG A 333 -7.37 2.24 -39.50
N SER A 334 -7.99 1.11 -39.84
CA SER A 334 -8.49 0.15 -38.84
C SER A 334 -7.41 -0.38 -37.91
N ASP A 335 -6.17 -0.52 -38.40
CA ASP A 335 -5.02 -0.96 -37.62
C ASP A 335 -4.51 0.09 -36.63
N GLU A 336 -4.57 1.38 -37.00
CA GLU A 336 -4.21 2.52 -36.14
C GLU A 336 -5.25 2.71 -35.01
N TRP A 337 -6.54 2.60 -35.34
CA TRP A 337 -7.61 2.61 -34.34
C TRP A 337 -7.49 1.41 -33.40
N ALA A 338 -7.28 0.20 -33.93
CA ALA A 338 -7.09 -0.99 -33.11
C ALA A 338 -5.91 -0.87 -32.14
N ALA A 339 -4.81 -0.23 -32.57
CA ALA A 339 -3.66 0.03 -31.72
C ALA A 339 -4.00 0.97 -30.54
N ASN A 340 -4.62 2.10 -30.82
CA ASN A 340 -4.94 3.11 -29.81
C ASN A 340 -6.07 2.65 -28.88
N TRP A 341 -7.08 1.97 -29.42
CA TRP A 341 -8.18 1.42 -28.63
C TRP A 341 -7.72 0.26 -27.75
N GLY A 342 -6.84 -0.61 -28.24
CA GLY A 342 -6.25 -1.68 -27.41
C GLY A 342 -5.49 -1.14 -26.21
N VAL A 343 -4.69 -0.09 -26.41
CA VAL A 343 -4.02 0.63 -25.32
C VAL A 343 -5.02 1.32 -24.38
N ALA A 344 -6.04 1.99 -24.92
CA ALA A 344 -7.08 2.63 -24.11
C ALA A 344 -7.89 1.63 -23.30
N ALA A 345 -8.22 0.46 -23.84
CA ALA A 345 -8.91 -0.60 -23.13
C ALA A 345 -8.08 -1.08 -21.93
N ALA A 346 -6.77 -1.22 -22.09
CA ALA A 346 -5.86 -1.55 -21.00
C ALA A 346 -5.82 -0.44 -19.92
N VAL A 347 -5.73 0.83 -20.33
CA VAL A 347 -5.74 2.00 -19.41
C VAL A 347 -7.05 2.12 -18.64
N LEU A 348 -8.19 2.01 -19.32
CA LEU A 348 -9.51 2.13 -18.72
C LEU A 348 -9.81 0.96 -17.77
N ALA A 349 -9.45 -0.28 -18.16
CA ALA A 349 -9.56 -1.44 -17.30
C ALA A 349 -8.66 -1.31 -16.06
N PHE A 350 -7.45 -0.79 -16.24
CA PHE A 350 -6.55 -0.53 -15.12
C PHE A 350 -7.11 0.54 -14.17
N GLY A 351 -7.60 1.66 -14.71
CA GLY A 351 -8.25 2.72 -13.92
C GLY A 351 -9.45 2.24 -13.13
N ALA A 352 -10.29 1.38 -13.73
CA ALA A 352 -11.43 0.78 -13.05
C ALA A 352 -11.00 -0.07 -11.85
N HIS A 353 -9.90 -0.81 -11.96
CA HIS A 353 -9.36 -1.58 -10.85
C HIS A 353 -8.75 -0.68 -9.76
N SER A 354 -8.04 0.39 -10.12
CA SER A 354 -7.46 1.32 -9.15
C SER A 354 -8.51 2.14 -8.38
N ALA A 355 -9.80 2.05 -8.72
CA ALA A 355 -10.90 2.58 -7.91
C ALA A 355 -11.26 1.68 -6.71
N ILE A 356 -10.80 0.43 -6.69
CA ILE A 356 -11.09 -0.56 -5.64
C ILE A 356 -9.84 -1.14 -4.98
N ASP A 357 -8.65 -0.73 -5.44
CA ASP A 357 -7.36 -1.09 -4.85
C ASP A 357 -6.33 0.05 -5.00
N PHE A 358 -5.15 -0.11 -4.40
CA PHE A 358 -4.10 0.92 -4.33
C PHE A 358 -2.95 0.71 -5.33
N ASP A 359 -3.18 0.03 -6.46
CA ASP A 359 -2.06 -0.37 -7.36
C ASP A 359 -1.18 0.81 -7.78
N LEU A 360 -1.78 1.98 -8.02
CA LEU A 360 -1.10 3.21 -8.45
C LEU A 360 -0.29 3.89 -7.33
N SER A 361 -0.39 3.42 -6.08
CA SER A 361 0.55 3.81 -5.03
C SER A 361 1.94 3.21 -5.29
N LEU A 362 2.05 2.06 -5.98
CA LEU A 362 3.31 1.51 -6.46
C LEU A 362 3.81 2.28 -7.69
N ALA A 363 5.04 2.78 -7.63
CA ALA A 363 5.59 3.63 -8.68
C ALA A 363 5.69 2.92 -10.04
N ALA A 364 6.03 1.63 -10.07
CA ALA A 364 6.10 0.86 -11.32
C ALA A 364 4.76 0.87 -12.07
N MET A 365 3.66 0.70 -11.35
CA MET A 365 2.31 0.69 -11.91
C MET A 365 1.89 2.06 -12.44
N ALA A 366 2.20 3.12 -11.71
CA ALA A 366 2.01 4.49 -12.20
C ALA A 366 2.82 4.74 -13.49
N LEU A 367 4.10 4.35 -13.53
CA LEU A 367 4.91 4.52 -14.75
C LEU A 367 4.29 3.85 -15.98
N ILE A 368 3.68 2.67 -15.81
CA ILE A 368 2.94 1.98 -16.88
C ILE A 368 1.71 2.78 -17.30
N LEU A 369 0.85 3.18 -16.36
CA LEU A 369 -0.36 3.97 -16.67
C LEU A 369 -0.02 5.23 -17.46
N TRP A 370 0.95 6.01 -16.97
CA TRP A 370 1.35 7.27 -17.58
C TRP A 370 2.04 7.07 -18.93
N SER A 371 2.80 5.97 -19.11
CA SER A 371 3.34 5.60 -20.42
C SER A 371 2.24 5.24 -21.43
N LEU A 372 1.22 4.49 -21.01
CA LEU A 372 0.11 4.10 -21.87
C LEU A 372 -0.80 5.30 -22.23
N LEU A 373 -1.02 6.23 -21.28
CA LEU A 373 -1.67 7.52 -21.56
C LEU A 373 -0.87 8.33 -22.59
N GLY A 374 0.46 8.37 -22.44
CA GLY A 374 1.36 9.07 -23.37
C GLY A 374 1.34 8.44 -24.76
N LEU A 375 1.30 7.11 -24.84
CA LEU A 375 1.12 6.38 -26.10
C LEU A 375 -0.20 6.74 -26.76
N ASN A 376 -1.33 6.73 -26.05
CA ASN A 376 -2.62 7.09 -26.64
C ASN A 376 -2.63 8.52 -27.20
N ALA A 377 -2.05 9.48 -26.47
CA ALA A 377 -1.92 10.85 -26.94
C ALA A 377 -1.03 10.95 -28.20
N ALA A 378 0.11 10.24 -28.22
CA ALA A 378 1.01 10.20 -29.37
C ALA A 378 0.37 9.52 -30.58
N GLY A 379 -0.33 8.40 -30.38
CA GLY A 379 -1.03 7.67 -31.43
C GLY A 379 -2.16 8.49 -32.04
N CYS A 380 -2.91 9.24 -31.24
CA CYS A 380 -3.87 10.24 -31.73
C CYS A 380 -3.19 11.31 -32.60
N ARG A 381 -2.08 11.89 -32.12
CA ARG A 381 -1.33 12.90 -32.88
C ARG A 381 -0.84 12.37 -34.23
N ILE A 382 -0.22 11.19 -34.24
CA ILE A 382 0.32 10.57 -35.47
C ILE A 382 -0.79 10.31 -36.48
N SER A 383 -1.92 9.75 -36.03
CA SER A 383 -3.01 9.34 -36.94
C SER A 383 -3.89 10.51 -37.40
N THR A 384 -3.86 11.65 -36.70
CA THR A 384 -4.65 12.85 -37.06
C THR A 384 -3.84 13.94 -37.77
N SER A 385 -2.51 13.84 -37.80
CA SER A 385 -1.66 14.82 -38.48
C SER A 385 -1.72 14.63 -39.99
N THR A 386 -2.18 15.65 -40.72
CA THR A 386 -2.20 15.67 -42.20
C THR A 386 -0.90 16.17 -42.82
N LYS A 387 0.05 16.65 -42.01
CA LYS A 387 1.37 17.10 -42.43
C LYS A 387 2.44 16.33 -41.66
N GLU A 388 3.55 16.02 -42.33
CA GLU A 388 4.77 15.66 -41.60
C GLU A 388 5.05 16.78 -40.59
N PRO A 389 5.35 16.45 -39.32
CA PRO A 389 5.74 17.47 -38.38
C PRO A 389 7.01 18.11 -38.93
N ALA A 390 6.91 19.33 -39.46
CA ALA A 390 8.08 20.15 -39.66
C ALA A 390 8.86 20.12 -38.34
N ALA A 391 10.16 19.83 -38.39
CA ALA A 391 11.03 19.88 -37.23
C ALA A 391 11.08 21.32 -36.73
N LYS A 392 10.04 21.75 -36.02
CA LYS A 392 10.02 23.00 -35.31
C LYS A 392 10.94 22.79 -34.13
N THR A 393 12.03 23.55 -34.09
CA THR A 393 12.78 23.71 -32.86
C THR A 393 11.80 24.20 -31.80
N GLU A 394 11.61 23.40 -30.75
CA GLU A 394 10.80 23.83 -29.62
C GLU A 394 11.37 25.18 -29.14
N PRO A 395 10.52 26.20 -28.93
CA PRO A 395 10.99 27.50 -28.52
C PRO A 395 11.83 27.38 -27.24
N LEU A 396 12.87 28.22 -27.13
CA LEU A 396 13.87 28.17 -26.06
C LEU A 396 13.22 28.09 -24.66
N TRP A 397 12.08 28.74 -24.44
CA TRP A 397 11.38 28.70 -23.16
C TRP A 397 10.90 27.29 -22.77
N ILE A 398 10.54 26.41 -23.72
CA ILE A 398 10.17 25.01 -23.42
C ILE A 398 11.41 24.24 -22.98
N GLN A 399 12.54 24.44 -23.66
CA GLN A 399 13.80 23.78 -23.31
C GLN A 399 14.31 24.24 -21.94
N VAL A 400 14.26 25.55 -21.68
CA VAL A 400 14.60 26.13 -20.37
C VAL A 400 13.65 25.60 -19.30
N THR A 401 12.34 25.59 -19.55
CA THR A 401 11.35 25.06 -18.59
C THR A 401 11.61 23.59 -18.29
N ALA A 402 11.86 22.77 -19.32
CA ALA A 402 12.18 21.36 -19.14
C ALA A 402 13.49 21.17 -18.36
N MET A 403 14.53 21.93 -18.66
CA MET A 403 15.80 21.88 -17.93
C MET A 403 15.63 22.31 -16.47
N SER A 404 14.90 23.40 -16.22
CA SER A 404 14.56 23.84 -14.87
C SER A 404 13.76 22.77 -14.11
N LEU A 405 12.76 22.15 -14.74
CA LEU A 405 12.01 21.05 -14.13
C LEU A 405 12.91 19.85 -13.81
N ILE A 406 13.82 19.48 -14.71
CA ILE A 406 14.80 18.41 -14.48
C ILE A 406 15.68 18.75 -13.27
N LEU A 407 16.21 19.97 -13.18
CA LEU A 407 17.05 20.39 -12.05
C LEU A 407 16.26 20.42 -10.73
N VAL A 408 15.02 20.90 -10.75
CA VAL A 408 14.09 20.91 -9.61
C VAL A 408 13.71 19.49 -9.16
N LEU A 409 13.74 18.51 -10.06
CA LEU A 409 13.51 17.10 -9.74
C LEU A 409 14.78 16.41 -9.23
N LEU A 410 15.91 16.62 -9.91
CA LEU A 410 17.16 15.92 -9.65
C LEU A 410 17.86 16.38 -8.38
N ILE A 411 17.96 17.69 -8.15
CA ILE A 411 18.74 18.21 -7.01
C ILE A 411 18.06 17.85 -5.69
N PRO A 412 16.79 18.21 -5.44
CA PRO A 412 16.10 17.80 -4.21
C PRO A 412 15.96 16.29 -4.12
N GLY A 413 15.71 15.60 -5.24
CA GLY A 413 15.64 14.14 -5.27
C GLY A 413 16.94 13.47 -4.81
N ALA A 414 18.09 13.97 -5.26
CA ALA A 414 19.41 13.50 -4.85
C ALA A 414 19.71 13.86 -3.39
N CYS A 415 19.38 15.07 -2.95
CA CYS A 415 19.50 15.47 -1.55
C CYS A 415 18.66 14.58 -0.63
N PHE A 416 17.39 14.32 -0.97
CA PHE A 416 16.51 13.44 -0.20
C PHE A 416 16.99 12.00 -0.20
N ALA A 417 17.42 11.47 -1.35
CA ALA A 417 17.99 10.12 -1.42
C ALA A 417 19.23 10.00 -0.52
N ARG A 418 20.14 10.99 -0.58
CA ARG A 418 21.33 11.00 0.27
C ARG A 418 20.99 11.16 1.75
N ALA A 419 20.03 12.03 2.09
CA ALA A 419 19.53 12.20 3.44
C ALA A 419 18.96 10.89 4.00
N CYS A 420 18.16 10.15 3.22
CA CYS A 420 17.67 8.84 3.64
C CYS A 420 18.81 7.85 3.89
N THR A 421 19.80 7.75 2.99
CA THR A 421 20.94 6.85 3.22
C THR A 421 21.73 7.21 4.48
N LEU A 422 21.95 8.51 4.74
CA LEU A 422 22.63 8.97 5.94
C LEU A 422 21.81 8.72 7.20
N GLY A 423 20.48 8.85 7.12
CA GLY A 423 19.57 8.48 8.20
C GLY A 423 19.67 6.99 8.55
N ASP A 424 19.66 6.12 7.53
CA ASP A 424 19.80 4.67 7.69
C ASP A 424 21.18 4.28 8.26
N ASP A 425 22.26 4.88 7.74
CA ASP A 425 23.62 4.73 8.26
C ASP A 425 23.68 5.18 9.73
N GLY A 426 23.03 6.30 10.06
CA GLY A 426 22.90 6.80 11.43
C GLY A 426 22.25 5.76 12.35
N VAL A 427 21.14 5.15 11.93
CA VAL A 427 20.47 4.09 12.70
C VAL A 427 21.36 2.85 12.87
N ALA A 428 22.10 2.47 11.83
CA ALA A 428 23.08 1.38 11.93
C ALA A 428 24.15 1.68 12.99
N TYR A 429 24.69 2.90 13.00
CA TYR A 429 25.65 3.33 14.02
C TYR A 429 25.08 3.39 15.44
N ILE A 430 23.80 3.72 15.60
CA ILE A 430 23.10 3.63 16.90
C ILE A 430 23.11 2.18 17.40
N ASN A 431 22.75 1.23 16.55
CA ASN A 431 22.73 -0.19 16.89
C ASN A 431 24.12 -0.73 17.27
N ASP A 432 25.15 -0.21 16.60
CA ASP A 432 26.58 -0.48 16.88
C ASP A 432 27.12 0.27 18.12
N LYS A 433 26.30 1.10 18.78
CA LYS A 433 26.66 1.97 19.91
C LYS A 433 27.75 3.02 19.59
N LYS A 434 27.90 3.40 18.31
CA LYS A 434 28.86 4.42 17.84
C LYS A 434 28.17 5.79 17.76
N LEU A 435 27.90 6.38 18.93
CA LEU A 435 27.05 7.57 19.06
C LEU A 435 27.57 8.80 18.31
N ASP A 436 28.88 9.02 18.24
CA ASP A 436 29.46 10.16 17.51
C ASP A 436 29.25 10.05 15.99
N GLN A 437 29.44 8.85 15.43
CA GLN A 437 29.21 8.59 14.01
C GLN A 437 27.72 8.65 13.67
N ALA A 438 26.86 8.17 14.57
CA ALA A 438 25.42 8.29 14.44
C ALA A 438 24.97 9.75 14.39
N GLU A 439 25.48 10.60 15.30
CA GLU A 439 25.16 12.02 15.32
C GLU A 439 25.60 12.71 14.02
N GLU A 440 26.85 12.54 13.59
CA GLU A 440 27.35 13.16 12.34
C GLU A 440 26.50 12.78 11.12
N CYS A 441 26.12 11.50 11.01
CA CYS A 441 25.27 11.04 9.92
C CYS A 441 23.88 11.68 9.96
N LEU A 442 23.26 11.74 11.14
CA LEU A 442 21.93 12.32 11.33
C LEU A 442 21.92 13.84 11.16
N GLU A 443 22.96 14.55 11.60
CA GLU A 443 23.12 15.99 11.36
C GLU A 443 23.16 16.28 9.86
N ARG A 444 24.01 15.55 9.11
CA ARG A 444 24.09 15.70 7.65
C ARG A 444 22.80 15.29 6.94
N ALA A 445 22.09 14.29 7.45
CA ALA A 445 20.78 13.91 6.94
C ALA A 445 19.76 15.06 7.11
N VAL A 446 19.75 15.68 8.29
CA VAL A 446 18.92 16.85 8.61
C VAL A 446 19.32 18.08 7.80
N GLU A 447 20.60 18.32 7.52
CA GLU A 447 21.04 19.42 6.66
C GLU A 447 20.54 19.26 5.22
N LEU A 448 20.63 18.04 4.68
CA LEU A 448 20.18 17.72 3.32
C LEU A 448 18.65 17.66 3.20
N ASN A 449 17.95 17.33 4.28
CA ASN A 449 16.49 17.34 4.35
C ASN A 449 15.98 17.91 5.69
N PRO A 450 15.91 19.25 5.82
CA PRO A 450 15.49 19.90 7.07
C PRO A 450 14.06 19.61 7.50
N TRP A 451 13.24 19.07 6.60
CA TRP A 451 11.82 18.81 6.78
C TRP A 451 11.53 17.36 7.21
N ASP A 452 12.54 16.50 7.32
CA ASP A 452 12.32 15.14 7.80
C ASP A 452 12.22 15.07 9.32
N GLY A 453 11.01 15.16 9.83
CA GLY A 453 10.74 15.05 11.28
C GLY A 453 11.24 13.74 11.91
N ALA A 454 11.35 12.64 11.15
CA ALA A 454 11.86 11.38 11.68
C ALA A 454 13.37 11.43 11.94
N SER A 455 14.17 11.89 10.98
CA SER A 455 15.61 12.11 11.20
C SER A 455 15.87 13.13 12.31
N GLN A 456 15.05 14.19 12.40
CA GLN A 456 15.11 15.16 13.51
C GLN A 456 14.85 14.49 14.88
N ALA A 457 13.84 13.63 15.00
CA ALA A 457 13.55 12.92 16.24
C ALA A 457 14.67 11.96 16.64
N ARG A 458 15.24 11.23 15.68
CA ARG A 458 16.42 10.36 15.91
C ARG A 458 17.63 11.17 16.37
N LEU A 459 17.90 12.33 15.75
CA LEU A 459 18.96 13.23 16.17
C LEU A 459 18.73 13.74 17.60
N ALA A 460 17.50 14.16 17.92
CA ALA A 460 17.14 14.58 19.27
C ALA A 460 17.33 13.45 20.31
N ASN A 461 17.05 12.21 19.95
CA ASN A 461 17.30 11.03 20.79
C ASN A 461 18.78 10.87 21.11
N ILE A 462 19.65 10.96 20.10
CA ILE A 462 21.11 10.85 20.32
C ILE A 462 21.65 11.99 21.18
N GLN A 463 21.19 13.22 20.93
CA GLN A 463 21.55 14.37 21.74
C GLN A 463 21.11 14.20 23.20
N ALA A 464 19.93 13.63 23.44
CA ALA A 464 19.44 13.33 24.79
C ALA A 464 20.28 12.24 25.49
N VAL A 465 20.63 11.17 24.78
CA VAL A 465 21.50 10.11 25.32
C VAL A 465 22.88 10.67 25.65
N LYS A 466 23.46 11.53 24.80
CA LYS A 466 24.73 12.21 25.10
C LYS A 466 24.63 13.10 26.33
N TYR A 467 23.54 13.86 26.48
CA TYR A 467 23.26 14.60 27.71
C TYR A 467 23.28 13.69 28.94
N GLN A 468 22.59 12.54 28.88
CA GLN A 468 22.55 11.59 30.00
C GLN A 468 23.95 11.09 30.38
N VAL A 469 24.76 10.71 29.38
CA VAL A 469 26.13 10.23 29.60
C VAL A 469 27.02 11.33 30.19
N LEU A 470 26.94 12.56 29.68
CA LEU A 470 27.73 13.68 30.19
C LEU A 470 27.31 14.07 31.62
N GLN A 471 26.01 14.05 31.89
CA GLN A 471 25.45 14.34 33.22
C GLN A 471 25.91 13.30 34.24
N GLN A 472 25.83 12.01 33.92
CA GLN A 472 26.28 10.93 34.81
C GLN A 472 27.77 11.01 35.15
N ASN A 473 28.58 11.54 34.24
CA ASN A 473 30.03 11.68 34.39
C ASN A 473 30.46 13.08 34.86
N ASN A 474 29.51 13.98 35.20
CA ASN A 474 29.77 15.36 35.62
C ASN A 474 30.66 16.17 34.65
N TYR A 475 30.54 15.93 33.34
CA TYR A 475 31.29 16.68 32.34
C TYR A 475 30.67 18.06 32.04
N PRO A 476 31.48 19.12 31.85
CA PRO A 476 31.00 20.41 31.36
C PRO A 476 30.42 20.27 29.95
N GLY A 477 29.25 20.87 29.70
CA GLY A 477 28.55 20.81 28.40
C GLY A 477 27.29 19.94 28.36
N ALA A 478 26.94 19.25 29.46
CA ALA A 478 25.70 18.48 29.54
C ALA A 478 24.46 19.35 29.25
N ASP A 479 24.36 20.54 29.85
CA ASP A 479 23.22 21.45 29.64
C ASP A 479 23.09 21.96 28.21
N GLN A 480 24.20 22.05 27.47
CA GLN A 480 24.18 22.40 26.05
C GLN A 480 23.51 21.28 25.24
N TYR A 481 23.89 20.03 25.47
CA TYR A 481 23.24 18.87 24.83
C TYR A 481 21.77 18.74 25.23
N ARG A 482 21.42 19.04 26.50
CA ARG A 482 20.02 19.07 26.95
C ARG A 482 19.21 20.09 26.15
N SER A 483 19.72 21.30 26.02
CA SER A 483 19.06 22.39 25.29
C SER A 483 18.93 22.08 23.81
N LEU A 484 19.98 21.49 23.21
CA LEU A 484 19.99 21.06 21.82
C LEU A 484 18.96 19.96 21.57
N ALA A 485 18.94 18.92 22.40
CA ALA A 485 17.98 17.82 22.29
C ALA A 485 16.53 18.30 22.35
N LEU A 486 16.21 19.19 23.30
CA LEU A 486 14.87 19.76 23.43
C LEU A 486 14.47 20.64 22.23
N ALA A 487 15.40 21.44 21.71
CA ALA A 487 15.16 22.26 20.52
C ALA A 487 14.90 21.38 19.28
N THR A 488 15.73 20.36 19.06
CA THR A 488 15.57 19.40 17.97
C THR A 488 14.28 18.59 18.11
N ALA A 489 13.93 18.17 19.33
CA ALA A 489 12.67 17.45 19.62
C ALA A 489 11.43 18.28 19.29
N ARG A 490 11.38 19.54 19.72
CA ARG A 490 10.28 20.47 19.40
C ARG A 490 10.16 20.72 17.91
N LYS A 491 11.30 20.82 17.20
CA LYS A 491 11.31 20.92 15.74
C LYS A 491 10.73 19.66 15.09
N ALA A 492 11.15 18.48 15.52
CA ALA A 492 10.62 17.20 15.03
C ALA A 492 9.10 17.09 15.23
N GLN A 493 8.62 17.47 16.43
CA GLN A 493 7.21 17.53 16.79
C GLN A 493 6.41 18.47 15.88
N SER A 494 6.97 19.64 15.53
CA SER A 494 6.32 20.59 14.61
C SER A 494 6.25 20.09 13.16
N LEU A 495 7.21 19.26 12.73
CA LEU A 495 7.28 18.74 11.36
C LEU A 495 6.36 17.53 11.16
N ARG A 496 6.19 16.68 12.19
CA ARG A 496 5.36 15.47 12.14
C ARG A 496 4.47 15.34 13.40
N PRO A 497 3.50 16.25 13.60
CA PRO A 497 2.71 16.31 14.83
C PRO A 497 1.80 15.08 15.06
N TYR A 498 1.55 14.29 14.02
CA TYR A 498 0.63 13.15 14.06
C TYR A 498 1.30 11.81 13.71
N ASP A 499 2.61 11.79 13.48
CA ASP A 499 3.32 10.55 13.19
C ASP A 499 3.57 9.77 14.47
N ILE A 500 2.82 8.69 14.67
CA ILE A 500 2.84 7.87 15.89
C ILE A 500 4.25 7.41 16.26
N ARG A 501 5.06 7.01 15.27
CA ARG A 501 6.43 6.53 15.49
C ARG A 501 7.35 7.66 15.98
N THR A 502 7.29 8.83 15.33
CA THR A 502 8.05 10.02 15.75
C THR A 502 7.66 10.43 17.17
N LEU A 503 6.37 10.45 17.51
CA LEU A 503 5.90 10.78 18.85
C LEU A 503 6.40 9.77 19.90
N GLN A 504 6.46 8.49 19.57
CA GLN A 504 7.03 7.47 20.46
C GLN A 504 8.53 7.68 20.68
N GLU A 505 9.31 7.95 19.63
CA GLU A 505 10.75 8.22 19.73
C GLU A 505 11.05 9.45 20.61
N LEU A 506 10.23 10.51 20.49
CA LEU A 506 10.38 11.73 21.29
C LEU A 506 10.04 11.54 22.76
N ARG A 507 9.24 10.53 23.13
CA ARG A 507 8.89 10.27 24.54
C ARG A 507 10.14 9.98 25.37
N GLN A 508 11.07 9.23 24.80
CA GLN A 508 12.35 8.94 25.42
C GLN A 508 13.18 10.21 25.60
N VAL A 509 13.16 11.12 24.63
CA VAL A 509 13.90 12.40 24.70
C VAL A 509 13.45 13.23 25.89
N TYR A 510 12.14 13.47 26.00
CA TYR A 510 11.58 14.26 27.11
C TYR A 510 11.79 13.58 28.47
N GLY A 511 11.71 12.24 28.52
CA GLY A 511 12.01 11.48 29.73
C GLY A 511 13.47 11.58 30.18
N ILE A 512 14.43 11.43 29.26
CA ILE A 512 15.87 11.55 29.57
C ILE A 512 16.22 12.98 29.99
N THR A 513 15.67 13.99 29.30
CA THR A 513 15.96 15.40 29.57
C THR A 513 15.20 15.99 30.76
N GLY A 514 14.27 15.24 31.34
CA GLY A 514 13.47 15.64 32.50
C GLY A 514 12.49 16.78 32.23
N ASP A 515 12.04 16.97 30.99
CA ASP A 515 11.05 17.99 30.64
C ASP A 515 9.62 17.42 30.74
N GLY A 516 9.07 17.45 31.95
CA GLY A 516 7.76 16.89 32.26
C GLY A 516 6.59 17.59 31.54
N GLN A 517 6.69 18.90 31.30
CA GLN A 517 5.67 19.63 30.54
C GLN A 517 5.68 19.21 29.06
N GLY A 518 6.87 19.14 28.45
CA GLY A 518 7.04 18.62 27.10
C GLY A 518 6.54 17.18 26.96
N GLN A 519 6.78 16.34 27.97
CA GLN A 519 6.29 14.97 28.02
C GLN A 519 4.75 14.89 28.03
N VAL A 520 4.06 15.68 28.86
CA VAL A 520 2.59 15.72 28.87
C VAL A 520 2.03 16.20 27.54
N GLN A 521 2.59 17.27 26.97
CA GLN A 521 2.18 17.77 25.65
C GLN A 521 2.32 16.70 24.56
N LEU A 522 3.42 15.93 24.58
CA LEU A 522 3.65 14.83 23.66
C LEU A 522 2.63 13.69 23.84
N LEU A 523 2.24 13.39 25.08
CA LEU A 523 1.22 12.38 25.38
C LEU A 523 -0.17 12.80 24.91
N GLU A 524 -0.52 14.08 25.06
CA GLU A 524 -1.74 14.65 24.50
C GLU A 524 -1.75 14.51 22.97
N MET A 525 -0.64 14.83 22.31
CA MET A 525 -0.49 14.65 20.86
C MET A 525 -0.55 13.19 20.43
N SER A 526 0.01 12.27 21.22
CA SER A 526 -0.05 10.83 20.95
C SER A 526 -1.49 10.32 20.98
N LEU A 527 -2.27 10.76 21.98
CA LEU A 527 -3.69 10.46 22.08
C LEU A 527 -4.50 11.07 20.93
N GLN A 528 -4.20 12.31 20.53
CA GLN A 528 -4.85 12.93 19.37
C GLN A 528 -4.52 12.20 18.06
N ALA A 529 -3.26 11.80 17.87
CA ALA A 529 -2.79 11.12 16.67
C ALA A 529 -3.41 9.72 16.52
N ASN A 530 -3.64 9.00 17.62
CA ASN A 530 -4.28 7.69 17.60
C ASN A 530 -5.26 7.48 18.76
N PRO A 531 -6.50 8.00 18.66
CA PRO A 531 -7.51 7.90 19.71
C PRO A 531 -8.12 6.52 19.88
N MET A 532 -7.82 5.57 18.99
CA MET A 532 -8.27 4.17 19.04
C MET A 532 -7.23 3.22 19.65
N ASP A 533 -6.11 3.76 20.15
CA ASP A 533 -5.14 3.01 20.94
C ASP A 533 -5.34 3.34 22.42
N SER A 534 -5.86 2.38 23.17
CA SER A 534 -6.15 2.53 24.60
C SER A 534 -4.89 2.79 25.43
N MET A 535 -3.71 2.38 24.94
CA MET A 535 -2.44 2.65 25.59
C MET A 535 -2.11 4.15 25.65
N ASN A 536 -2.60 4.95 24.69
CA ASN A 536 -2.41 6.41 24.74
C ASN A 536 -3.17 7.06 25.90
N TYR A 537 -4.33 6.52 26.28
CA TYR A 537 -5.09 6.99 27.44
C TYR A 537 -4.37 6.64 28.73
N ALA A 538 -3.85 5.41 28.84
CA ALA A 538 -3.05 4.98 29.98
C ALA A 538 -1.82 5.89 30.16
N ASN A 539 -1.03 6.07 29.10
CA ASN A 539 0.18 6.88 29.16
C ASN A 539 -0.12 8.34 29.54
N LEU A 540 -1.20 8.93 29.01
CA LEU A 540 -1.58 10.30 29.33
C LEU A 540 -2.07 10.44 30.79
N ALA A 541 -2.89 9.50 31.27
CA ALA A 541 -3.35 9.51 32.65
C ALA A 541 -2.18 9.37 33.64
N GLN A 542 -1.23 8.48 33.35
CA GLN A 542 0.01 8.35 34.14
C GLN A 542 0.85 9.64 34.10
N GLY A 543 0.99 10.26 32.93
CA GLY A 543 1.70 11.53 32.77
C GLY A 543 1.09 12.65 33.64
N TYR A 544 -0.24 12.75 33.66
CA TYR A 544 -0.93 13.71 34.54
C TYR A 544 -0.76 13.38 36.03
N ALA A 545 -0.88 12.11 36.43
CA ALA A 545 -0.68 11.69 37.82
C ALA A 545 0.75 12.00 38.30
N ALA A 546 1.77 11.78 37.45
CA ALA A 546 3.16 12.10 37.77
C ALA A 546 3.38 13.61 37.97
N VAL A 547 2.81 14.46 37.10
CA VAL A 547 2.88 15.92 37.26
C VAL A 547 2.13 16.38 38.51
N ALA A 548 0.99 15.77 38.83
CA ALA A 548 0.28 16.06 40.08
C ALA A 548 1.14 15.72 41.32
N GLY A 549 1.78 14.55 41.34
CA GLY A 549 2.69 14.15 42.40
C GLY A 549 3.82 15.18 42.62
N PHE A 550 4.43 15.65 41.53
CA PHE A 550 5.45 16.70 41.58
C PHE A 550 4.94 18.01 42.21
N TYR A 551 3.74 18.46 41.84
CA TYR A 551 3.15 19.67 42.45
C TYR A 551 2.81 19.46 43.94
N LEU A 552 2.37 18.26 44.34
CA LEU A 552 2.15 17.93 45.75
C LEU A 552 3.44 17.98 46.57
N GLU A 553 4.54 17.44 46.04
CA GLU A 553 5.86 17.50 46.66
C GLU A 553 6.37 18.94 46.83
N GLN A 554 6.02 19.83 45.90
CA GLN A 554 6.33 21.26 45.99
C GLN A 554 5.39 22.06 46.90
N GLY A 555 4.36 21.44 47.48
CA GLY A 555 3.38 22.12 48.33
C GLY A 555 2.37 22.97 47.54
N ASN A 556 2.11 22.65 46.28
CA ASN A 556 1.16 23.32 45.39
C ASN A 556 -0.08 22.43 45.12
N PRO A 557 -1.00 22.27 46.10
CA PRO A 557 -2.09 21.31 46.01
C PRO A 557 -3.19 21.70 45.01
N ARG A 558 -3.32 22.99 44.65
CA ARG A 558 -4.34 23.44 43.68
C ARG A 558 -3.97 22.97 42.27
N GLU A 559 -2.73 23.21 41.87
CA GLU A 559 -2.17 22.79 40.59
C GLU A 559 -2.18 21.26 40.49
N ALA A 560 -1.82 20.56 41.57
CA ALA A 560 -1.94 19.10 41.61
C ALA A 560 -3.37 18.60 41.38
N SER A 561 -4.36 19.24 42.01
CA SER A 561 -5.78 18.88 41.84
C SER A 561 -6.24 18.99 40.40
N ASP A 562 -5.82 20.02 39.66
CA ASP A 562 -6.18 20.19 38.24
C ASP A 562 -5.65 19.03 37.37
N TYR A 563 -4.42 18.56 37.64
CA TYR A 563 -3.85 17.43 36.92
C TYR A 563 -4.49 16.09 37.29
N LEU A 564 -4.85 15.89 38.56
CA LEU A 564 -5.58 14.70 39.01
C LEU A 564 -6.98 14.63 38.35
N GLU A 565 -7.67 15.76 38.24
CA GLU A 565 -8.96 15.82 37.52
C GLU A 565 -8.78 15.46 36.04
N LYS A 566 -7.74 15.98 35.37
CA LYS A 566 -7.43 15.63 33.98
C LYS A 566 -7.15 14.13 33.80
N ALA A 567 -6.44 13.49 34.73
CA ALA A 567 -6.19 12.05 34.69
C ALA A 567 -7.50 11.23 34.73
N GLU A 568 -8.44 11.63 35.58
CA GLU A 568 -9.75 10.99 35.69
C GLU A 568 -10.60 11.23 34.43
N GLN A 569 -10.59 12.45 33.88
CA GLN A 569 -11.28 12.78 32.64
C GLN A 569 -10.78 11.92 31.47
N VAL A 570 -9.48 11.63 31.40
CA VAL A 570 -8.91 10.72 30.38
C VAL A 570 -9.52 9.32 30.50
N SER A 571 -9.69 8.79 31.72
CA SER A 571 -10.35 7.50 31.92
C SER A 571 -11.78 7.50 31.41
N ARG A 572 -12.59 8.52 31.76
CA ARG A 572 -13.99 8.61 31.30
C ARG A 572 -14.09 8.71 29.78
N ARG A 573 -13.17 9.45 29.15
CA ARG A 573 -13.11 9.55 27.68
C ARG A 573 -12.88 8.20 27.00
N LEU A 574 -12.11 7.29 27.61
CA LEU A 574 -11.94 5.95 27.07
C LEU A 574 -13.23 5.12 27.22
N ASP A 575 -13.93 5.24 28.36
CA ASP A 575 -15.21 4.53 28.57
C ASP A 575 -16.26 4.93 27.54
N ASP A 576 -16.43 6.23 27.31
CA ASP A 576 -17.34 6.74 26.28
C ASP A 576 -16.98 6.22 24.88
N LYS A 577 -15.67 6.09 24.61
CA LYS A 577 -15.16 5.57 23.34
C LYS A 577 -15.47 4.08 23.17
N ILE A 578 -15.22 3.27 24.20
CA ILE A 578 -15.53 1.83 24.21
C ILE A 578 -17.04 1.64 23.98
N ALA A 579 -17.89 2.34 24.73
CA ALA A 579 -19.34 2.26 24.57
C ALA A 579 -19.81 2.66 23.15
N ALA A 580 -19.20 3.69 22.56
CA ALA A 580 -19.51 4.12 21.19
C ALA A 580 -19.10 3.07 20.14
N VAL A 581 -17.94 2.43 20.31
CA VAL A 581 -17.49 1.34 19.42
C VAL A 581 -18.42 0.13 19.54
N ASP A 582 -18.75 -0.28 20.77
CA ASP A 582 -19.61 -1.44 21.01
C ASP A 582 -21.00 -1.27 20.42
N SER A 583 -21.56 -0.06 20.51
CA SER A 583 -22.86 0.27 19.95
C SER A 583 -22.86 0.30 18.41
N ARG A 584 -21.84 0.93 17.80
CA ARG A 584 -21.80 1.16 16.35
C ARG A 584 -21.22 -0.02 15.57
N TYR A 585 -20.33 -0.79 16.19
CA TYR A 585 -19.56 -1.86 15.57
C TYR A 585 -19.62 -3.15 16.43
N PRO A 586 -20.78 -3.80 16.57
CA PRO A 586 -20.96 -4.94 17.48
C PRO A 586 -20.05 -6.15 17.18
N ARG A 587 -19.50 -6.25 15.97
CA ARG A 587 -18.54 -7.29 15.56
C ARG A 587 -17.10 -7.01 15.99
N PHE A 588 -16.82 -5.83 16.54
CA PHE A 588 -15.47 -5.33 16.84
C PHE A 588 -15.30 -4.92 18.32
N THR A 589 -16.26 -5.30 19.18
CA THR A 589 -16.32 -4.93 20.60
C THR A 589 -15.10 -5.38 21.41
N SER A 590 -14.43 -6.47 20.99
CA SER A 590 -13.25 -6.99 21.68
C SER A 590 -11.93 -6.28 21.36
N GLN A 591 -11.92 -5.27 20.49
CA GLN A 591 -10.68 -4.64 20.01
C GLN A 591 -10.24 -3.40 20.81
N LEU A 592 -11.14 -2.79 21.59
CA LEU A 592 -10.82 -1.62 22.41
C LEU A 592 -11.20 -1.91 23.87
N THR A 593 -10.19 -2.06 24.73
CA THR A 593 -10.36 -2.40 26.14
C THR A 593 -9.62 -1.42 27.04
N ARG A 594 -9.98 -1.42 28.34
CA ARG A 594 -9.25 -0.70 29.37
C ARG A 594 -7.93 -1.44 29.68
N PRO A 595 -6.76 -0.81 29.53
CA PRO A 595 -5.48 -1.44 29.81
C PRO A 595 -5.11 -1.32 31.30
N ALA A 596 -4.34 -2.26 31.83
CA ALA A 596 -3.87 -2.26 33.22
C ALA A 596 -3.19 -0.95 33.64
N GLY A 597 -2.42 -0.35 32.72
CA GLY A 597 -1.74 0.92 32.97
C GLY A 597 -2.70 2.09 33.24
N LEU A 598 -3.91 2.07 32.66
CA LEU A 598 -4.94 3.07 32.96
C LEU A 598 -5.58 2.79 34.32
N GLU A 599 -5.87 1.53 34.63
CA GLU A 599 -6.39 1.14 35.96
C GLU A 599 -5.42 1.56 37.07
N LEU A 600 -4.11 1.34 36.87
CA LEU A 600 -3.05 1.81 37.76
C LEU A 600 -3.10 3.34 37.91
N ALA A 601 -3.15 4.09 36.81
CA ALA A 601 -3.16 5.55 36.83
C ALA A 601 -4.38 6.13 37.57
N VAL A 602 -5.56 5.53 37.39
CA VAL A 602 -6.78 5.93 38.11
C VAL A 602 -6.64 5.60 39.60
N GLY A 603 -6.12 4.41 39.94
CA GLY A 603 -5.82 4.04 41.32
C GLY A 603 -4.85 5.01 42.01
N GLN A 604 -3.77 5.39 41.34
CA GLN A 604 -2.82 6.41 41.80
C GLN A 604 -3.50 7.76 42.01
N THR A 605 -4.31 8.19 41.04
CA THR A 605 -5.04 9.47 41.09
C THR A 605 -5.97 9.53 42.29
N LEU A 606 -6.75 8.47 42.52
CA LEU A 606 -7.67 8.36 43.67
C LEU A 606 -6.92 8.32 45.01
N PHE A 607 -5.80 7.60 45.07
CA PHE A 607 -4.95 7.58 46.26
C PHE A 607 -4.43 8.98 46.59
N LEU A 608 -3.93 9.73 45.59
CA LEU A 608 -3.40 11.09 45.78
C LEU A 608 -4.49 12.08 46.22
N ARG A 609 -5.76 11.81 45.92
CA ARG A 609 -6.92 12.57 46.41
C ARG A 609 -7.40 12.16 47.81
N GLY A 610 -6.87 11.08 48.37
CA GLY A 610 -7.29 10.53 49.67
C GLY A 610 -8.46 9.54 49.59
N GLU A 611 -8.88 9.14 48.39
CA GLU A 611 -10.01 8.23 48.14
C GLU A 611 -9.52 6.76 48.13
N TYR A 612 -8.93 6.33 49.24
CA TYR A 612 -8.18 5.07 49.34
C TYR A 612 -8.99 3.81 49.04
N SER A 613 -10.27 3.76 49.44
CA SER A 613 -11.12 2.59 49.20
C SER A 613 -11.42 2.38 47.72
N GLU A 614 -11.67 3.47 46.99
CA GLU A 614 -11.92 3.41 45.55
C GLU A 614 -10.63 3.10 44.78
N ALA A 615 -9.51 3.69 45.21
CA ALA A 615 -8.19 3.41 44.67
C ALA A 615 -7.87 1.90 44.65
N ILE A 616 -8.15 1.19 45.75
CA ILE A 616 -7.93 -0.26 45.85
C ILE A 616 -8.69 -1.02 44.76
N GLY A 617 -9.93 -0.65 44.45
CA GLY A 617 -10.74 -1.33 43.44
C GLY A 617 -10.16 -1.26 42.02
N TYR A 618 -9.54 -0.12 41.66
CA TYR A 618 -8.83 0.04 40.38
C TYR A 618 -7.48 -0.68 40.40
N LEU A 619 -6.74 -0.61 41.51
CA LEU A 619 -5.46 -1.30 41.66
C LEU A 619 -5.61 -2.83 41.61
N ASP A 620 -6.72 -3.37 42.13
CA ASP A 620 -7.05 -4.80 42.01
C ASP A 620 -7.26 -5.24 40.56
N LYS A 621 -7.90 -4.41 39.74
CA LYS A 621 -8.07 -4.69 38.31
C LYS A 621 -6.73 -4.69 37.58
N ALA A 622 -5.86 -3.71 37.88
CA ALA A 622 -4.50 -3.67 37.33
C ALA A 622 -3.69 -4.92 37.71
N ILE A 623 -3.77 -5.37 38.96
CA ILE A 623 -3.11 -6.59 39.44
C ILE A 623 -3.68 -7.84 38.75
N ALA A 624 -5.00 -7.92 38.58
CA ALA A 624 -5.68 -9.07 37.98
C ALA A 624 -5.33 -9.27 36.50
N GLU A 625 -5.04 -8.19 35.77
CA GLU A 625 -4.58 -8.26 34.37
C GLU A 625 -3.15 -8.83 34.24
N GLY A 626 -2.39 -8.87 35.35
CA GLY A 626 -1.08 -9.54 35.42
C GLY A 626 0.10 -8.74 34.86
N THR A 627 -0.13 -7.50 34.43
CA THR A 627 0.92 -6.56 34.01
C THR A 627 1.04 -5.43 35.05
N LEU A 628 2.25 -4.91 35.30
CA LEU A 628 2.52 -3.88 36.33
C LEU A 628 2.16 -4.29 37.78
N VAL A 629 2.11 -5.60 38.06
CA VAL A 629 1.73 -6.15 39.37
C VAL A 629 2.53 -5.56 40.53
N PRO A 630 3.88 -5.42 40.47
CA PRO A 630 4.62 -4.87 41.59
C PRO A 630 4.23 -3.43 41.91
N GLU A 631 4.15 -2.57 40.89
CA GLU A 631 3.81 -1.15 41.07
C GLU A 631 2.38 -0.96 41.58
N ALA A 632 1.40 -1.67 41.00
CA ALA A 632 0.02 -1.65 41.48
C ALA A 632 -0.11 -2.17 42.91
N SER A 633 0.66 -3.22 43.27
CA SER A 633 0.68 -3.77 44.63
C SER A 633 1.27 -2.80 45.64
N THR A 634 2.32 -2.04 45.27
CA THR A 634 2.91 -1.01 46.13
C THR A 634 1.92 0.11 46.42
N TRP A 635 1.23 0.63 45.40
CA TRP A 635 0.19 1.64 45.60
C TRP A 635 -0.99 1.12 46.42
N LYS A 636 -1.36 -0.15 46.24
CA LYS A 636 -2.43 -0.78 47.02
C LYS A 636 -2.01 -0.94 48.48
N ALA A 637 -0.77 -1.35 48.75
CA ALA A 637 -0.23 -1.43 50.10
C ALA A 637 -0.21 -0.06 50.77
N ALA A 638 0.18 1.00 50.05
CA ALA A 638 0.13 2.37 50.56
C ALA A 638 -1.30 2.79 50.92
N ALA A 639 -2.30 2.47 50.07
CA ALA A 639 -3.71 2.75 50.34
C ALA A 639 -4.20 2.03 51.60
N LEU A 640 -3.88 0.73 51.73
CA LEU A 640 -4.20 -0.08 52.91
C LEU A 640 -3.58 0.49 54.18
N TYR A 641 -2.33 0.93 54.11
CA TYR A 641 -1.63 1.56 55.23
C TYR A 641 -2.34 2.85 55.67
N LYS A 642 -2.72 3.71 54.72
CA LYS A 642 -3.48 4.94 55.01
C LYS A 642 -4.87 4.68 55.60
N MET A 643 -5.45 3.52 55.32
CA MET A 643 -6.71 3.05 55.92
C MET A 643 -6.52 2.33 57.27
N GLY A 644 -5.29 2.25 57.80
CA GLY A 644 -4.99 1.59 59.07
C GLY A 644 -4.89 0.05 59.00
N GLN A 645 -4.80 -0.52 57.80
CA GLN A 645 -4.73 -1.96 57.55
C GLN A 645 -3.28 -2.43 57.33
N SER A 646 -2.39 -2.07 58.25
CA SER A 646 -0.93 -2.26 58.09
C SER A 646 -0.50 -3.72 57.91
N ALA A 647 -1.17 -4.68 58.57
CA ALA A 647 -0.85 -6.11 58.43
C ALA A 647 -1.12 -6.62 57.00
N SER A 648 -2.22 -6.18 56.38
CA SER A 648 -2.55 -6.54 55.01
C SER A 648 -1.62 -5.85 54.00
N ALA A 649 -1.17 -4.62 54.29
CA ALA A 649 -0.18 -3.92 53.49
C ALA A 649 1.18 -4.64 53.49
N GLU A 650 1.68 -5.03 54.66
CA GLU A 650 2.95 -5.77 54.79
C GLU A 650 2.90 -7.13 54.10
N GLN A 651 1.79 -7.85 54.22
CA GLN A 651 1.62 -9.13 53.52
C GLN A 651 1.67 -8.95 51.99
N LEU A 652 1.02 -7.90 51.48
CA LEU A 652 1.00 -7.60 50.04
C LEU A 652 2.39 -7.20 49.52
N LEU A 653 3.14 -6.37 50.26
CA LEU A 653 4.51 -5.98 49.90
C LEU A 653 5.46 -7.18 49.90
N ASN A 654 5.36 -8.06 50.89
CA ASN A 654 6.15 -9.30 50.94
C ASN A 654 5.87 -10.22 49.75
N GLN A 655 4.61 -10.27 49.28
CA GLN A 655 4.23 -11.04 48.11
C GLN A 655 4.75 -10.41 46.81
N ALA A 656 4.69 -9.09 46.67
CA ALA A 656 5.23 -8.36 45.53
C ALA A 656 6.77 -8.44 45.44
N ALA A 657 7.46 -8.30 46.58
CA ALA A 657 8.92 -8.42 46.68
C ALA A 657 9.45 -9.83 46.35
N GLY A 658 8.60 -10.86 46.43
CA GLY A 658 8.92 -12.22 45.97
C GLY A 658 8.90 -12.38 44.45
N GLN A 659 8.27 -11.45 43.71
CA GLN A 659 8.13 -11.50 42.25
C GLN A 659 9.16 -10.64 41.51
N ASP A 660 9.66 -9.55 42.11
CA ASP A 660 10.70 -8.69 41.52
C ASP A 660 11.55 -8.02 42.61
N ALA A 661 12.85 -8.27 42.60
CA ALA A 661 13.80 -7.81 43.63
C ALA A 661 13.98 -6.28 43.65
N LYS A 662 13.60 -5.57 42.58
CA LYS A 662 13.75 -4.11 42.45
C LYS A 662 12.80 -3.31 43.36
N TYR A 663 11.77 -3.94 43.93
CA TYR A 663 10.74 -3.29 44.75
C TYR A 663 10.88 -3.53 46.26
N ARG A 664 12.06 -4.01 46.69
CA ARG A 664 12.40 -4.17 48.12
C ARG A 664 12.79 -2.86 48.80
N ASP A 665 13.34 -1.92 48.03
CA ASP A 665 13.72 -0.57 48.46
C ASP A 665 12.59 0.41 48.12
#